data_AF-A0AA94H3G2-F1
#
_entry.id   AF-A0AA94H3G2-F1
#
_cell.length_a   1.000
_cell.length_b   1.000
_cell.length_c   1.000
_cell.angle_alpha   90.00
_cell.angle_beta   90.00
_cell.angle_gamma   90.00
#
_symmetry.space_group_name_H-M   'P 1'
#
loop_
_entity.id
_entity.type
_entity.pdbx_description
1 polymer ?
#
loop_
_entity_poly.entity_id
_entity_poly.type
_entity_poly.pdbx_seq_one_letter_code
_entity_poly.pdbx_strand_id
1 'polypeptide(L)'
;MQISPPILFPRQDNEDYAAWVMRTMPVISHRAYPVNGVNSWHGGIHIPHTDTGALANPLRAVADGVIVYANDPAPVEKRDRKPLNYDGKTDNGCVLIRHEMLIGDDPVLCVFYSLTMHMKQVRPEIQGKVGMRVRRGQVIGTSGMVSGANAYHFQMCCPSEMLKRLCGREQGNLDVSAPGEERTAYGHRYFFLPEGTAIYAGGTPYALSASPCCLIPEALYIAHEGSKTRTLRKADGIYASVGEVAVAVDYICEPSPAIGGYKTYSEWIRVAYPGGEGWVDVSSPTINTWTDADFPDWVGWTLVDDDSTPDSQCNSSMVKKALAKQDSDLTRFICKFPLEWNFASFDVRFSWLKAPNDELPEPMSDEDYASLKEHAQALCFFDKLPLENQMELTGLIWHFDPRELMIQLQKAERRLIYYSANGIKNKKMNNFTADDMRHGDLTKEQILAQGRLGLGEKFKFNLFNFNKTVEEHFASMESMAFWTAWGEYAPLIRIMLEKFRKNEGGILRHELLNKALLEHSNTKECVTKIRGFIIKRLHSNNFCSLSKSALKAINNDVKGIRLPKFTDIDWFNGLGISIHDTFSTRIYIDNFIIDEKESGGISRKKFQVRLTFQIQDHFGLDISDMNCILFENISWFCSWFMLQRYNEYNFKPFINEANFSVWING
;
A
#
# COMPACT_ATOMS: atom_id res chain seq x y z
N MET A 1 6.85 10.74 -4.96
CA MET A 1 7.05 9.33 -5.31
C MET A 1 8.52 9.08 -5.18
N GLN A 2 8.84 8.04 -4.45
CA GLN A 2 10.20 7.62 -4.14
C GLN A 2 10.77 6.67 -5.17
N ILE A 3 9.90 6.08 -6.00
CA ILE A 3 10.30 5.26 -7.13
C ILE A 3 9.73 5.79 -8.45
N SER A 4 10.47 5.58 -9.55
CA SER A 4 10.09 6.00 -10.90
C SER A 4 10.87 5.25 -11.98
N PRO A 5 10.35 5.12 -13.21
CA PRO A 5 11.08 4.58 -14.36
C PRO A 5 12.45 5.23 -14.59
N PRO A 6 13.43 4.50 -15.17
CA PRO A 6 14.76 5.04 -15.49
C PRO A 6 14.72 6.23 -16.45
N ILE A 7 13.67 6.33 -17.28
CA ILE A 7 13.40 7.46 -18.18
C ILE A 7 12.10 8.12 -17.74
N LEU A 8 12.15 9.40 -17.43
CA LEU A 8 11.01 10.16 -16.92
C LEU A 8 10.26 10.83 -18.07
N PHE A 9 9.32 10.10 -18.68
CA PHE A 9 8.35 10.71 -19.58
C PHE A 9 7.23 11.41 -18.78
N PRO A 10 6.65 12.51 -19.30
CA PRO A 10 5.45 13.10 -18.73
C PRO A 10 4.32 12.07 -18.60
N ARG A 11 3.53 12.21 -17.54
CA ARG A 11 2.28 11.48 -17.40
C ARG A 11 1.23 12.04 -18.33
N GLN A 12 0.38 11.16 -18.84
CA GLN A 12 -0.84 11.54 -19.54
C GLN A 12 -1.93 11.90 -18.52
N ASP A 13 -2.97 12.62 -18.97
CA ASP A 13 -4.10 12.96 -18.12
C ASP A 13 -4.81 11.69 -17.63
N ASN A 14 -5.12 11.63 -16.33
CA ASN A 14 -5.75 10.49 -15.66
C ASN A 14 -4.97 9.15 -15.74
N GLU A 15 -3.69 9.19 -16.12
CA GLU A 15 -2.83 8.00 -16.14
C GLU A 15 -2.39 7.64 -14.71
N ASP A 16 -2.74 6.42 -14.29
CA ASP A 16 -2.27 5.89 -13.01
C ASP A 16 -0.77 5.53 -13.06
N TYR A 17 -0.18 5.23 -11.91
CA TYR A 17 1.25 4.91 -11.82
C TYR A 17 1.62 3.66 -12.62
N ALA A 18 0.77 2.62 -12.61
CA ALA A 18 1.05 1.35 -13.27
C ALA A 18 1.03 1.51 -14.79
N ALA A 19 0.01 2.16 -15.33
CA ALA A 19 -0.09 2.49 -16.75
C ALA A 19 1.12 3.32 -17.22
N TRP A 20 1.54 4.30 -16.41
CA TRP A 20 2.73 5.11 -16.70
C TRP A 20 4.01 4.28 -16.74
N VAL A 21 4.25 3.40 -15.76
CA VAL A 21 5.43 2.51 -15.76
C VAL A 21 5.42 1.61 -16.98
N MET A 22 4.30 0.93 -17.26
CA MET A 22 4.19 -0.02 -18.36
C MET A 22 4.42 0.65 -19.73
N ARG A 23 3.89 1.86 -19.93
CA ARG A 23 4.08 2.63 -21.17
C ARG A 23 5.51 3.12 -21.35
N THR A 24 6.18 3.51 -20.26
CA THR A 24 7.50 4.15 -20.31
C THR A 24 8.66 3.15 -20.29
N MET A 25 8.38 1.88 -19.99
CA MET A 25 9.34 0.78 -20.00
C MET A 25 8.88 -0.32 -20.97
N PRO A 26 8.82 -0.03 -22.29
CA PRO A 26 8.52 -1.06 -23.28
C PRO A 26 9.59 -2.16 -23.26
N VAL A 27 9.19 -3.39 -23.56
CA VAL A 27 10.08 -4.56 -23.49
C VAL A 27 10.31 -5.13 -24.89
N ILE A 28 11.57 -5.46 -25.19
CA ILE A 28 11.91 -6.27 -26.36
C ILE A 28 11.48 -7.71 -26.06
N SER A 29 10.45 -8.22 -26.76
CA SER A 29 9.75 -9.47 -26.39
C SER A 29 10.65 -10.70 -26.23
N HIS A 30 11.68 -10.88 -27.06
CA HIS A 30 12.63 -12.01 -26.97
C HIS A 30 13.76 -11.81 -25.95
N ARG A 31 13.76 -10.68 -25.23
CA ARG A 31 14.69 -10.32 -24.15
C ARG A 31 13.93 -9.83 -22.92
N ALA A 32 12.78 -10.46 -22.69
CA ALA A 32 11.91 -10.19 -21.56
C ALA A 32 12.36 -10.94 -20.31
N TYR A 33 11.79 -10.55 -19.17
CA TYR A 33 11.83 -11.31 -17.94
C TYR A 33 10.74 -12.40 -17.96
N PRO A 34 10.91 -13.57 -17.32
CA PRO A 34 12.11 -14.08 -16.65
C PRO A 34 13.02 -14.91 -17.54
N VAL A 35 12.67 -15.12 -18.81
CA VAL A 35 13.35 -16.05 -19.71
C VAL A 35 13.59 -15.38 -21.06
N ASN A 36 14.80 -15.54 -21.60
CA ASN A 36 15.16 -15.02 -22.92
C ASN A 36 14.77 -15.99 -24.06
N GLY A 37 15.05 -15.60 -25.31
CA GLY A 37 14.70 -16.39 -26.50
C GLY A 37 15.39 -17.75 -26.66
N VAL A 38 16.27 -18.16 -25.75
CA VAL A 38 16.94 -19.49 -25.73
C VAL A 38 16.66 -20.25 -24.43
N ASN A 39 15.53 -19.95 -23.78
CA ASN A 39 15.09 -20.55 -22.52
C ASN A 39 16.10 -20.47 -21.36
N SER A 40 16.94 -19.44 -21.33
CA SER A 40 17.83 -19.12 -20.20
C SER A 40 17.21 -18.06 -19.30
N TRP A 41 17.47 -18.13 -17.99
CA TRP A 41 17.07 -17.12 -17.03
C TRP A 41 17.60 -15.74 -17.44
N HIS A 42 16.75 -14.72 -17.31
CA HIS A 42 17.04 -13.34 -17.65
C HIS A 42 16.59 -12.42 -16.51
N GLY A 43 17.57 -11.76 -15.88
CA GLY A 43 17.40 -11.02 -14.62
C GLY A 43 16.58 -9.75 -14.68
N GLY A 44 16.15 -9.30 -15.87
CA GLY A 44 15.50 -8.01 -16.06
C GLY A 44 14.87 -7.90 -17.45
N ILE A 45 14.85 -6.71 -18.02
CA ILE A 45 14.27 -6.43 -19.33
C ILE A 45 15.21 -5.59 -20.17
N HIS A 46 15.18 -5.80 -21.48
CA HIS A 46 15.78 -4.86 -22.43
C HIS A 46 14.74 -3.83 -22.87
N ILE A 47 15.05 -2.56 -22.67
CA ILE A 47 14.17 -1.44 -23.01
C ILE A 47 14.72 -0.74 -24.26
N PRO A 48 13.97 -0.71 -25.38
CA PRO A 48 14.39 -0.03 -26.59
C PRO A 48 14.40 1.49 -26.37
N HIS A 49 15.35 2.15 -27.03
CA HIS A 49 15.47 3.60 -26.99
C HIS A 49 15.37 4.18 -28.41
N THR A 50 14.57 5.23 -28.58
CA THR A 50 14.32 5.86 -29.90
C THR A 50 15.26 7.00 -30.23
N ASP A 51 16.08 7.47 -29.27
CA ASP A 51 17.05 8.55 -29.51
C ASP A 51 18.08 8.19 -30.58
N THR A 52 17.86 8.74 -31.75
CA THR A 52 18.81 8.88 -32.86
C THR A 52 19.28 10.33 -33.03
N GLY A 53 18.75 11.28 -32.23
CA GLY A 53 19.03 12.72 -32.29
C GLY A 53 20.14 13.21 -31.33
N ALA A 54 20.43 14.52 -31.38
CA ALA A 54 21.56 15.15 -30.67
C ALA A 54 21.39 15.31 -29.14
N LEU A 55 20.17 15.24 -28.62
CA LEU A 55 19.87 15.34 -27.18
C LEU A 55 19.21 14.04 -26.71
N ALA A 56 20.00 13.14 -26.14
CA ALA A 56 19.47 11.88 -25.61
C ALA A 56 18.70 12.12 -24.29
N ASN A 57 17.53 11.48 -24.15
CA ASN A 57 16.84 11.28 -22.88
C ASN A 57 17.78 10.58 -21.90
N PRO A 58 18.14 11.24 -20.79
CA PRO A 58 19.06 10.67 -19.84
C PRO A 58 18.42 9.52 -19.06
N LEU A 59 19.22 8.49 -18.79
CA LEU A 59 18.90 7.47 -17.79
C LEU A 59 19.09 8.06 -16.40
N ARG A 60 18.19 7.73 -15.48
CA ARG A 60 18.14 8.29 -14.13
C ARG A 60 18.04 7.20 -13.08
N ALA A 61 18.55 7.49 -11.89
CA ALA A 61 18.36 6.63 -10.73
C ALA A 61 16.87 6.51 -10.40
N VAL A 62 16.39 5.27 -10.24
CA VAL A 62 14.96 4.98 -10.09
C VAL A 62 14.40 5.26 -8.71
N ALA A 63 15.27 5.32 -7.71
CA ALA A 63 14.98 5.64 -6.31
C ALA A 63 16.23 6.22 -5.65
N ASP A 64 16.07 6.81 -4.47
CA ASP A 64 17.21 7.18 -3.63
C ASP A 64 18.02 5.92 -3.28
N GLY A 65 19.35 6.05 -3.24
CA GLY A 65 20.21 4.89 -3.02
C GLY A 65 21.68 5.26 -2.88
N VAL A 66 22.52 4.23 -2.90
CA VAL A 66 23.99 4.33 -2.86
C VAL A 66 24.56 3.58 -4.06
N ILE A 67 25.49 4.21 -4.77
CA ILE A 67 26.20 3.57 -5.88
C ILE A 67 27.11 2.49 -5.28
N VAL A 68 26.91 1.24 -5.69
CA VAL A 68 27.76 0.12 -5.27
C VAL A 68 28.70 -0.34 -6.38
N TYR A 69 28.37 -0.01 -7.64
CA TYR A 69 29.26 -0.18 -8.78
C TYR A 69 28.92 0.80 -9.89
N ALA A 70 29.94 1.28 -10.59
CA ALA A 70 29.80 2.04 -11.81
C ALA A 70 31.00 1.75 -12.71
N ASN A 71 30.75 1.44 -13.98
CA ASN A 71 31.78 1.20 -14.98
C ASN A 71 31.60 2.13 -16.17
N ASP A 72 32.71 2.70 -16.63
CA ASP A 72 32.71 3.47 -17.86
C ASP A 72 32.64 2.58 -19.09
N PRO A 73 31.88 2.99 -20.12
CA PRO A 73 31.85 2.26 -21.37
C PRO A 73 33.21 2.31 -22.05
N ALA A 74 33.57 1.20 -22.69
CA ALA A 74 34.73 1.15 -23.56
C ALA A 74 34.59 2.17 -24.71
N PRO A 75 35.70 2.78 -25.16
CA PRO A 75 35.70 3.60 -26.37
C PRO A 75 35.12 2.85 -27.57
N VAL A 76 34.54 3.59 -28.51
CA VAL A 76 33.85 3.04 -29.68
C VAL A 76 34.72 2.06 -30.46
N GLU A 77 36.03 2.30 -30.54
CA GLU A 77 36.99 1.44 -31.25
C GLU A 77 37.15 0.08 -30.59
N LYS A 78 37.01 0.01 -29.26
CA LYS A 78 37.01 -1.25 -28.50
C LYS A 78 35.63 -1.90 -28.51
N ARG A 79 34.55 -1.11 -28.39
CA ARG A 79 33.16 -1.59 -28.48
C ARG A 79 32.87 -2.28 -29.80
N ASP A 80 33.39 -1.74 -30.91
CA ASP A 80 33.13 -2.25 -32.26
C ASP A 80 34.00 -3.47 -32.63
N ARG A 81 34.73 -4.04 -31.64
CA ARG A 81 35.57 -5.24 -31.80
C ARG A 81 35.23 -6.28 -30.74
N LYS A 82 35.61 -7.54 -30.99
CA LYS A 82 35.58 -8.57 -29.93
C LYS A 82 36.42 -8.11 -28.72
N PRO A 83 35.98 -8.39 -27.48
CA PRO A 83 34.83 -9.23 -27.17
C PRO A 83 33.48 -8.49 -27.11
N LEU A 84 33.45 -7.15 -27.16
CA LEU A 84 32.21 -6.37 -27.01
C LEU A 84 31.30 -6.36 -28.25
N ASN A 85 31.83 -6.71 -29.42
CA ASN A 85 31.09 -6.93 -30.65
C ASN A 85 30.94 -8.43 -30.95
N TYR A 86 30.44 -9.20 -29.98
CA TYR A 86 30.26 -10.66 -30.10
C TYR A 86 29.10 -11.01 -31.05
N ASP A 87 27.90 -10.51 -30.76
CA ASP A 87 26.67 -10.68 -31.54
C ASP A 87 26.13 -9.33 -32.08
N GLY A 88 26.98 -8.31 -32.06
CA GLY A 88 26.66 -6.93 -32.40
C GLY A 88 27.24 -5.96 -31.38
N LYS A 89 27.27 -4.67 -31.74
CA LYS A 89 27.87 -3.61 -30.91
C LYS A 89 27.19 -3.57 -29.54
N THR A 90 27.97 -3.79 -28.48
CA THR A 90 27.47 -3.82 -27.11
C THR A 90 28.31 -2.94 -26.20
N ASP A 91 27.68 -1.92 -25.60
CA ASP A 91 28.31 -1.09 -24.59
C ASP A 91 28.41 -1.86 -23.25
N ASN A 92 29.49 -1.66 -22.51
CA ASN A 92 29.72 -2.24 -21.19
C ASN A 92 29.69 -1.21 -20.05
N GLY A 93 29.21 0.01 -20.34
CA GLY A 93 28.95 0.99 -19.30
C GLY A 93 27.77 0.55 -18.44
N CYS A 94 27.89 0.69 -17.12
CA CYS A 94 26.82 0.28 -16.22
C CYS A 94 26.86 1.00 -14.87
N VAL A 95 25.73 0.96 -14.17
CA VAL A 95 25.58 1.46 -12.80
C VAL A 95 24.70 0.49 -12.02
N LEU A 96 25.21 0.03 -10.86
CA LEU A 96 24.47 -0.74 -9.87
C LEU A 96 24.26 0.14 -8.62
N ILE A 97 23.01 0.23 -8.19
CA ILE A 97 22.59 1.05 -7.06
C ILE A 97 21.90 0.17 -6.04
N ARG A 98 22.32 0.27 -4.77
CA ARG A 98 21.62 -0.32 -3.62
C ARG A 98 20.63 0.69 -3.05
N HIS A 99 19.39 0.26 -2.87
CA HIS A 99 18.31 1.10 -2.39
C HIS A 99 17.85 0.69 -1.00
N GLU A 100 17.46 1.69 -0.21
CA GLU A 100 16.82 1.51 1.09
C GLU A 100 15.51 2.29 1.09
N MET A 101 14.41 1.57 1.25
CA MET A 101 13.07 2.15 1.21
C MET A 101 12.24 1.69 2.41
N LEU A 102 11.52 2.63 3.01
CA LEU A 102 10.54 2.29 4.05
C LEU A 102 9.20 2.01 3.39
N ILE A 103 8.67 0.81 3.62
CA ILE A 103 7.44 0.27 3.03
C ILE A 103 6.40 -0.07 4.09
N GLY A 104 5.12 -0.02 3.70
CA GLY A 104 3.99 -0.45 4.50
C GLY A 104 3.53 0.55 5.55
N ASP A 105 2.28 0.37 6.00
CA ASP A 105 1.65 1.25 6.99
C ASP A 105 2.49 1.36 8.28
N ASP A 106 2.97 0.25 8.86
CA ASP A 106 4.02 0.26 9.88
C ASP A 106 5.40 0.15 9.22
N PRO A 107 6.18 1.23 9.08
CA PRO A 107 7.30 1.28 8.16
C PRO A 107 8.37 0.20 8.42
N VAL A 108 8.55 -0.70 7.46
CA VAL A 108 9.60 -1.73 7.41
C VAL A 108 10.67 -1.32 6.39
N LEU A 109 11.93 -1.59 6.69
CA LEU A 109 13.03 -1.36 5.76
C LEU A 109 13.07 -2.48 4.72
N CYS A 110 12.94 -2.10 3.45
CA CYS A 110 13.16 -2.94 2.28
C CYS A 110 14.47 -2.52 1.60
N VAL A 111 15.32 -3.50 1.31
CA VAL A 111 16.53 -3.34 0.50
C VAL A 111 16.34 -4.03 -0.83
N PHE A 112 16.65 -3.32 -1.92
CA PHE A 112 16.65 -3.87 -3.27
C PHE A 112 17.77 -3.23 -4.09
N TYR A 113 18.09 -3.83 -5.22
CA TYR A 113 19.10 -3.35 -6.15
C TYR A 113 18.46 -2.97 -7.47
N SER A 114 18.99 -1.92 -8.11
CA SER A 114 18.71 -1.65 -9.52
C SER A 114 20.00 -1.61 -10.32
N LEU A 115 20.00 -2.31 -11.45
CA LEU A 115 21.10 -2.38 -12.39
C LEU A 115 20.67 -1.75 -13.71
N THR A 116 21.47 -0.81 -14.21
CA THR A 116 21.36 -0.28 -15.57
C THR A 116 22.63 -0.64 -16.33
N MET A 117 22.48 -1.38 -17.42
CA MET A 117 23.56 -1.93 -18.24
C MET A 117 23.45 -1.46 -19.69
N HIS A 118 24.54 -1.60 -20.45
CA HIS A 118 24.63 -1.17 -21.85
C HIS A 118 24.49 0.35 -22.03
N MET A 119 25.12 1.11 -21.14
CA MET A 119 25.15 2.56 -21.19
C MET A 119 26.33 3.03 -22.05
N LYS A 120 26.10 3.89 -23.05
CA LYS A 120 27.19 4.52 -23.84
C LYS A 120 27.86 5.70 -23.13
N GLN A 121 27.28 6.15 -22.02
CA GLN A 121 27.86 7.15 -21.14
C GLN A 121 27.38 6.92 -19.71
N VAL A 122 28.32 6.87 -18.77
CA VAL A 122 28.07 7.06 -17.33
C VAL A 122 28.48 8.49 -16.98
N ARG A 123 27.69 9.15 -16.14
CA ARG A 123 27.94 10.56 -15.79
C ARG A 123 29.17 10.71 -14.89
N PRO A 124 30.00 11.77 -15.05
CA PRO A 124 31.14 12.04 -14.18
C PRO A 124 30.81 12.12 -12.69
N GLU A 125 29.59 12.54 -12.35
CA GLU A 125 29.08 12.60 -10.99
C GLU A 125 28.82 11.21 -10.38
N ILE A 126 28.80 10.16 -11.20
CA ILE A 126 28.61 8.75 -10.81
C ILE A 126 29.95 7.98 -10.92
N GLN A 127 30.81 8.37 -11.86
CA GLN A 127 32.09 7.74 -12.15
C GLN A 127 33.02 7.67 -10.93
N GLY A 128 33.46 6.47 -10.56
CA GLY A 128 34.38 6.26 -9.43
C GLY A 128 33.80 6.72 -8.09
N LYS A 129 32.48 6.89 -7.98
CA LYS A 129 31.77 7.37 -6.79
C LYS A 129 31.06 6.24 -6.03
N VAL A 130 31.67 5.06 -5.99
CA VAL A 130 31.17 3.96 -5.13
C VAL A 130 31.06 4.46 -3.68
N GLY A 131 29.95 4.13 -3.02
CA GLY A 131 29.61 4.61 -1.68
C GLY A 131 28.89 5.97 -1.67
N MET A 132 28.82 6.69 -2.81
CA MET A 132 28.09 7.96 -2.87
C MET A 132 26.59 7.76 -3.03
N ARG A 133 25.84 8.67 -2.41
CA ARG A 133 24.38 8.72 -2.51
C ARG A 133 23.94 9.26 -3.86
N VAL A 134 22.85 8.69 -4.36
CA VAL A 134 22.11 9.18 -5.53
C VAL A 134 20.67 9.44 -5.16
N ARG A 135 20.06 10.40 -5.87
CA ARG A 135 18.65 10.74 -5.72
C ARG A 135 17.80 10.14 -6.80
N ARG A 136 16.55 9.80 -6.47
CA ARG A 136 15.53 9.50 -7.46
C ARG A 136 15.50 10.60 -8.51
N GLY A 137 15.61 10.22 -9.78
CA GLY A 137 15.61 11.15 -10.90
C GLY A 137 16.96 11.82 -11.18
N GLN A 138 18.00 11.62 -10.37
CA GLN A 138 19.35 12.08 -10.71
C GLN A 138 19.81 11.40 -11.99
N VAL A 139 20.37 12.16 -12.94
CA VAL A 139 20.91 11.61 -14.18
C VAL A 139 22.13 10.76 -13.86
N ILE A 140 22.11 9.50 -14.33
CA ILE A 140 23.22 8.56 -14.17
C ILE A 140 23.98 8.31 -15.47
N GLY A 141 23.37 8.59 -16.62
CA GLY A 141 24.01 8.38 -17.91
C GLY A 141 23.04 8.44 -19.09
N THR A 142 23.35 7.73 -20.17
CA THR A 142 22.51 7.63 -21.36
C THR A 142 22.46 6.20 -21.91
N SER A 143 21.37 5.86 -22.60
CA SER A 143 21.21 4.55 -23.27
C SER A 143 22.29 4.36 -24.34
N GLY A 144 22.86 3.17 -24.39
CA GLY A 144 23.83 2.74 -25.39
C GLY A 144 23.25 1.70 -26.34
N MET A 145 24.08 0.73 -26.70
CA MET A 145 23.76 -0.35 -27.61
C MET A 145 23.96 -1.72 -26.96
N VAL A 146 23.14 -2.68 -27.37
CA VAL A 146 23.24 -4.09 -26.99
C VAL A 146 22.90 -4.95 -28.21
N SER A 147 23.81 -5.85 -28.57
CA SER A 147 23.69 -6.70 -29.77
C SER A 147 23.34 -5.91 -31.03
N GLY A 148 23.90 -4.69 -31.18
CA GLY A 148 23.64 -3.80 -32.31
C GLY A 148 22.31 -3.03 -32.28
N ALA A 149 21.45 -3.23 -31.28
CA ALA A 149 20.21 -2.48 -31.09
C ALA A 149 20.41 -1.29 -30.15
N ASN A 150 19.70 -0.19 -30.37
CA ASN A 150 19.65 0.95 -29.44
C ASN A 150 18.71 0.62 -28.28
N ALA A 151 19.29 0.09 -27.21
CA ALA A 151 18.56 -0.36 -26.03
C ALA A 151 19.50 -0.41 -24.83
N TYR A 152 18.92 -0.55 -23.64
CA TYR A 152 19.65 -0.80 -22.41
C TYR A 152 18.99 -1.91 -21.61
N HIS A 153 19.77 -2.61 -20.80
CA HIS A 153 19.23 -3.62 -19.88
C HIS A 153 18.94 -2.98 -18.53
N PHE A 154 17.75 -3.25 -17.99
CA PHE A 154 17.33 -2.79 -16.68
C PHE A 154 16.82 -3.96 -15.84
N GLN A 155 17.32 -4.06 -14.61
CA GLN A 155 17.07 -5.18 -13.72
C GLN A 155 16.86 -4.70 -12.29
N MET A 156 15.93 -5.35 -11.59
CA MET A 156 15.75 -5.18 -10.16
C MET A 156 15.72 -6.54 -9.46
N CYS A 157 16.39 -6.63 -8.33
CA CYS A 157 16.48 -7.85 -7.53
C CYS A 157 16.61 -7.55 -6.04
N CYS A 158 16.37 -8.55 -5.20
CA CYS A 158 16.60 -8.46 -3.77
C CYS A 158 17.13 -9.78 -3.17
N PRO A 159 17.85 -9.72 -2.03
CA PRO A 159 18.24 -10.90 -1.26
C PRO A 159 17.03 -11.63 -0.67
N SER A 160 17.17 -12.92 -0.32
CA SER A 160 16.09 -13.75 0.26
C SER A 160 15.46 -13.14 1.53
N GLU A 161 16.29 -12.59 2.43
CA GLU A 161 15.83 -11.89 3.62
C GLU A 161 14.90 -10.71 3.32
N MET A 162 15.07 -10.07 2.16
CA MET A 162 14.26 -8.92 1.77
C MET A 162 12.94 -9.32 1.11
N LEU A 163 12.91 -10.42 0.36
CA LEU A 163 11.64 -10.98 -0.12
C LEU A 163 10.74 -11.34 1.07
N LYS A 164 11.30 -11.99 2.09
CA LYS A 164 10.58 -12.32 3.32
C LYS A 164 10.04 -11.09 4.04
N ARG A 165 10.75 -9.96 4.02
CA ARG A 165 10.27 -8.69 4.57
C ARG A 165 9.22 -8.00 3.69
N LEU A 166 9.24 -8.24 2.39
CA LEU A 166 8.27 -7.69 1.45
C LEU A 166 6.92 -8.42 1.57
N CYS A 167 6.94 -9.76 1.55
CA CYS A 167 5.72 -10.57 1.45
C CYS A 167 5.55 -11.69 2.48
N GLY A 168 6.35 -11.70 3.54
CA GLY A 168 6.22 -12.66 4.65
C GLY A 168 6.72 -14.09 4.33
N ARG A 169 7.14 -14.38 3.09
CA ARG A 169 7.56 -15.72 2.65
C ARG A 169 8.77 -15.69 1.72
N GLU A 170 9.46 -16.82 1.65
CA GLU A 170 10.66 -17.01 0.83
C GLU A 170 10.62 -18.29 -0.01
N GLN A 171 9.46 -18.94 -0.10
CA GLN A 171 9.27 -20.16 -0.89
C GLN A 171 7.79 -20.47 -1.13
N GLY A 172 7.51 -21.27 -2.17
CA GLY A 172 6.23 -21.96 -2.38
C GLY A 172 5.00 -21.07 -2.62
N ASN A 173 3.84 -21.54 -2.16
CA ASN A 173 2.55 -20.83 -2.21
C ASN A 173 2.29 -20.04 -0.91
N LEU A 174 1.36 -19.08 -0.94
CA LEU A 174 0.96 -18.35 0.25
C LEU A 174 0.28 -19.32 1.23
N ASP A 175 0.72 -19.31 2.49
CA ASP A 175 0.11 -20.11 3.55
C ASP A 175 -1.24 -19.51 3.94
N VAL A 176 -2.33 -20.15 3.50
CA VAL A 176 -3.70 -19.70 3.78
C VAL A 176 -4.21 -20.08 5.18
N SER A 177 -3.43 -20.85 5.95
CA SER A 177 -3.82 -21.29 7.30
C SER A 177 -3.59 -20.23 8.38
N ALA A 178 -2.79 -19.20 8.08
CA ALA A 178 -2.52 -18.07 8.96
C ALA A 178 -2.78 -16.73 8.26
N PRO A 179 -3.19 -15.67 8.98
CA PRO A 179 -3.39 -14.35 8.38
C PRO A 179 -2.06 -13.73 7.92
N GLY A 180 -2.14 -12.77 7.00
CA GLY A 180 -0.99 -12.02 6.48
C GLY A 180 -0.30 -11.13 7.52
N GLU A 181 0.86 -10.58 7.15
CA GLU A 181 1.63 -9.72 8.06
C GLU A 181 0.99 -8.32 8.17
N GLU A 182 0.36 -8.02 9.32
CA GLU A 182 -0.30 -6.71 9.55
C GLU A 182 0.63 -5.50 9.40
N ARG A 183 1.96 -5.67 9.56
CA ARG A 183 2.91 -4.55 9.58
C ARG A 183 3.16 -3.95 8.19
N THR A 184 3.21 -4.80 7.16
CA THR A 184 3.53 -4.39 5.79
C THR A 184 2.28 -4.18 4.94
N ALA A 185 1.08 -4.14 5.53
CA ALA A 185 -0.17 -4.02 4.81
C ALA A 185 -0.24 -2.78 3.89
N TYR A 186 -0.54 -3.00 2.60
CA TYR A 186 -0.82 -1.94 1.61
C TYR A 186 -1.66 -2.47 0.45
N GLY A 187 -2.29 -1.57 -0.31
CA GLY A 187 -2.98 -1.93 -1.55
C GLY A 187 -4.36 -2.57 -1.32
N HIS A 188 -4.71 -3.55 -2.15
CA HIS A 188 -5.99 -4.25 -2.08
C HIS A 188 -6.02 -5.28 -0.95
N ARG A 189 -7.19 -5.89 -0.73
CA ARG A 189 -7.39 -6.90 0.32
C ARG A 189 -7.81 -8.22 -0.28
N TYR A 190 -7.40 -9.30 0.37
CA TYR A 190 -7.63 -10.65 -0.07
C TYR A 190 -8.08 -11.51 1.10
N PHE A 191 -9.03 -12.40 0.86
CA PHE A 191 -9.63 -13.21 1.92
C PHE A 191 -9.67 -14.68 1.54
N PHE A 192 -9.50 -15.55 2.53
CA PHE A 192 -9.76 -16.98 2.41
C PHE A 192 -11.01 -17.31 3.22
N LEU A 193 -12.02 -17.85 2.55
CA LEU A 193 -13.27 -18.30 3.16
C LEU A 193 -13.23 -19.83 3.25
N PRO A 194 -13.08 -20.43 4.45
CA PRO A 194 -13.13 -21.87 4.60
C PRO A 194 -14.49 -22.46 4.22
N GLU A 195 -14.51 -23.75 3.86
CA GLU A 195 -15.76 -24.51 3.72
C GLU A 195 -16.65 -24.32 4.96
N GLY A 196 -17.95 -24.14 4.74
CA GLY A 196 -18.94 -23.87 5.79
C GLY A 196 -19.08 -22.39 6.16
N THR A 197 -18.31 -21.47 5.56
CA THR A 197 -18.49 -20.02 5.79
C THR A 197 -19.91 -19.59 5.38
N ALA A 198 -20.57 -18.86 6.28
CA ALA A 198 -21.93 -18.38 6.12
C ALA A 198 -22.01 -17.17 5.18
N ILE A 199 -22.90 -17.25 4.20
CA ILE A 199 -23.30 -16.15 3.32
C ILE A 199 -24.73 -15.73 3.65
N TYR A 200 -24.97 -14.42 3.76
CA TYR A 200 -26.25 -13.84 4.09
C TYR A 200 -26.85 -13.11 2.89
N ALA A 201 -28.16 -13.23 2.71
CA ALA A 201 -28.88 -12.49 1.67
C ALA A 201 -29.27 -11.10 2.18
N GLY A 202 -29.31 -10.11 1.29
CA GLY A 202 -29.76 -8.76 1.63
C GLY A 202 -29.36 -7.74 0.58
N GLY A 203 -30.25 -6.79 0.30
CA GLY A 203 -29.92 -5.67 -0.58
C GLY A 203 -28.90 -4.71 0.03
N THR A 204 -28.86 -4.65 1.36
CA THR A 204 -27.87 -3.92 2.13
C THR A 204 -27.47 -4.72 3.38
N PRO A 205 -26.31 -4.42 3.99
CA PRO A 205 -25.90 -5.03 5.26
C PRO A 205 -26.79 -4.71 6.46
N TYR A 206 -27.65 -3.69 6.35
CA TYR A 206 -28.63 -3.35 7.39
C TYR A 206 -29.88 -4.24 7.36
N ALA A 207 -30.09 -4.95 6.26
CA ALA A 207 -31.26 -5.77 5.99
C ALA A 207 -30.84 -7.19 5.61
N LEU A 208 -29.83 -7.73 6.33
CA LEU A 208 -29.40 -9.11 6.15
C LEU A 208 -30.47 -10.08 6.67
N SER A 209 -30.56 -11.24 6.02
CA SER A 209 -31.39 -12.34 6.47
C SER A 209 -30.97 -12.82 7.87
N ALA A 210 -31.94 -13.19 8.72
CA ALA A 210 -31.65 -13.66 10.08
C ALA A 210 -30.85 -14.97 10.11
N SER A 211 -30.97 -15.78 9.05
CA SER A 211 -30.21 -17.01 8.84
C SER A 211 -29.39 -16.89 7.55
N PRO A 212 -28.26 -17.62 7.44
CA PRO A 212 -27.49 -17.66 6.20
C PRO A 212 -28.34 -18.22 5.05
N CYS A 213 -28.22 -17.62 3.86
CA CYS A 213 -28.83 -18.15 2.64
C CYS A 213 -27.99 -19.29 2.03
N CYS A 214 -26.69 -19.35 2.35
CA CYS A 214 -25.79 -20.40 1.91
C CYS A 214 -24.69 -20.63 2.95
N LEU A 215 -24.32 -21.89 3.15
CA LEU A 215 -23.03 -22.26 3.72
C LEU A 215 -22.17 -22.73 2.55
N ILE A 216 -21.01 -22.12 2.33
CA ILE A 216 -20.23 -22.44 1.13
C ILE A 216 -19.73 -23.90 1.18
N PRO A 217 -19.93 -24.68 0.10
CA PRO A 217 -19.63 -26.12 0.10
C PRO A 217 -18.15 -26.44 -0.15
N GLU A 218 -17.37 -25.43 -0.54
CA GLU A 218 -15.93 -25.52 -0.78
C GLU A 218 -15.27 -24.20 -0.36
N ALA A 219 -13.96 -24.22 -0.15
CA ALA A 219 -13.21 -23.03 0.20
C ALA A 219 -13.14 -22.03 -0.98
N LEU A 220 -13.30 -20.75 -0.68
CA LEU A 220 -13.27 -19.66 -1.65
C LEU A 220 -12.11 -18.69 -1.38
N TYR A 221 -11.55 -18.15 -2.45
CA TYR A 221 -10.44 -17.20 -2.45
C TYR A 221 -10.94 -15.89 -3.03
N ILE A 222 -10.88 -14.82 -2.24
CA ILE A 222 -11.49 -13.55 -2.58
C ILE A 222 -10.41 -12.53 -2.91
N ALA A 223 -10.60 -11.80 -4.01
CA ALA A 223 -9.84 -10.62 -4.35
C ALA A 223 -10.76 -9.39 -4.30
N HIS A 224 -10.57 -8.57 -3.28
CA HIS A 224 -11.37 -7.39 -3.00
C HIS A 224 -10.60 -6.14 -3.43
N GLU A 225 -10.84 -5.72 -4.67
CA GLU A 225 -10.03 -4.79 -5.42
C GLU A 225 -10.88 -3.56 -5.77
N GLY A 226 -11.19 -2.67 -4.82
CA GLY A 226 -11.79 -1.32 -5.00
C GLY A 226 -12.91 -1.14 -6.05
N SER A 227 -12.61 -1.32 -7.33
CA SER A 227 -13.57 -1.44 -8.44
C SER A 227 -14.41 -2.72 -8.43
N LYS A 228 -13.99 -3.82 -7.78
CA LYS A 228 -14.73 -5.11 -7.82
C LYS A 228 -14.34 -6.08 -6.72
N THR A 229 -15.18 -7.08 -6.48
CA THR A 229 -14.84 -8.26 -5.65
C THR A 229 -14.92 -9.53 -6.49
N ARG A 230 -13.77 -10.17 -6.72
CA ARG A 230 -13.68 -11.45 -7.45
C ARG A 230 -13.66 -12.62 -6.48
N THR A 231 -14.37 -13.67 -6.83
CA THR A 231 -14.43 -14.91 -6.06
C THR A 231 -13.87 -16.03 -6.91
N LEU A 232 -12.90 -16.77 -6.37
CA LEU A 232 -12.25 -17.89 -7.01
C LEU A 232 -12.36 -19.15 -6.15
N ARG A 233 -12.25 -20.30 -6.79
CA ARG A 233 -12.04 -21.60 -6.14
C ARG A 233 -10.77 -22.24 -6.66
N LYS A 234 -10.17 -23.15 -5.88
CA LYS A 234 -8.95 -23.84 -6.26
C LYS A 234 -9.26 -25.30 -6.61
N ALA A 235 -9.07 -25.69 -7.87
CA ALA A 235 -9.23 -27.05 -8.36
C ALA A 235 -7.95 -27.48 -9.10
N ASP A 236 -7.37 -28.62 -8.73
CA ASP A 236 -6.13 -29.15 -9.32
C ASP A 236 -4.95 -28.14 -9.35
N GLY A 237 -4.86 -27.31 -8.31
CA GLY A 237 -3.85 -26.26 -8.19
C GLY A 237 -4.09 -25.03 -9.07
N ILE A 238 -5.22 -24.94 -9.77
CA ILE A 238 -5.60 -23.81 -10.62
C ILE A 238 -6.73 -23.03 -9.94
N TYR A 239 -6.60 -21.70 -9.92
CA TYR A 239 -7.67 -20.82 -9.45
C TYR A 239 -8.66 -20.54 -10.59
N ALA A 240 -9.88 -21.00 -10.43
CA ALA A 240 -10.97 -20.80 -11.37
C ALA A 240 -11.95 -19.76 -10.85
N SER A 241 -12.42 -18.86 -11.72
CA SER A 241 -13.42 -17.85 -11.37
C SER A 241 -14.76 -18.50 -11.01
N VAL A 242 -15.33 -18.09 -9.88
CA VAL A 242 -16.71 -18.41 -9.46
C VAL A 242 -17.66 -17.28 -9.86
N GLY A 243 -17.22 -16.03 -9.71
CA GLY A 243 -18.00 -14.85 -10.07
C GLY A 243 -17.35 -13.55 -9.61
N GLU A 244 -17.98 -12.42 -9.95
CA GLU A 244 -17.51 -11.08 -9.63
C GLU A 244 -18.68 -10.18 -9.26
N VAL A 245 -18.49 -9.33 -8.25
CA VAL A 245 -19.44 -8.27 -7.87
C VAL A 245 -18.88 -6.92 -8.34
N ALA A 246 -19.72 -6.12 -9.00
CA ALA A 246 -19.32 -4.93 -9.77
C ALA A 246 -18.78 -3.73 -8.95
N VAL A 247 -18.73 -3.83 -7.62
CA VAL A 247 -18.10 -2.85 -6.73
C VAL A 247 -17.61 -3.57 -5.48
N ALA A 248 -16.39 -3.28 -5.04
CA ALA A 248 -15.92 -3.68 -3.73
C ALA A 248 -16.59 -2.78 -2.67
N VAL A 249 -17.52 -3.35 -1.90
CA VAL A 249 -18.25 -2.62 -0.85
C VAL A 249 -17.86 -3.17 0.50
N ASP A 250 -17.37 -2.27 1.35
CA ASP A 250 -17.06 -2.53 2.74
C ASP A 250 -18.11 -1.89 3.64
N TYR A 251 -18.71 -2.71 4.49
CA TYR A 251 -19.63 -2.23 5.50
C TYR A 251 -19.17 -2.61 6.89
N ILE A 252 -18.72 -1.62 7.63
CA ILE A 252 -18.23 -1.77 9.00
C ILE A 252 -19.33 -1.31 9.96
N CYS A 253 -19.65 -2.16 10.92
CA CYS A 253 -20.72 -1.91 11.88
C CYS A 253 -20.46 -2.52 13.26
N GLU A 254 -21.46 -2.38 14.13
CA GLU A 254 -21.47 -3.03 15.43
C GLU A 254 -21.25 -4.54 15.28
N PRO A 255 -20.61 -5.22 16.25
CA PRO A 255 -20.41 -6.66 16.19
C PRO A 255 -21.72 -7.42 15.97
N SER A 256 -21.76 -8.27 14.95
CA SER A 256 -22.88 -9.16 14.70
C SER A 256 -22.96 -10.25 15.78
N PRO A 257 -24.09 -10.40 16.49
CA PRO A 257 -24.27 -11.48 17.46
C PRO A 257 -24.18 -12.88 16.83
N ALA A 258 -24.36 -12.98 15.51
CA ALA A 258 -24.34 -14.24 14.76
C ALA A 258 -22.95 -14.87 14.67
N ILE A 259 -21.87 -14.13 14.97
CA ILE A 259 -20.49 -14.61 14.87
C ILE A 259 -19.91 -14.72 16.27
N GLY A 260 -19.80 -15.95 16.76
CA GLY A 260 -19.19 -16.22 18.05
C GLY A 260 -17.73 -15.78 18.09
N GLY A 261 -17.34 -15.05 19.14
CA GLY A 261 -15.93 -14.76 19.46
C GLY A 261 -15.40 -13.36 19.11
N TYR A 262 -16.21 -12.45 18.53
CA TYR A 262 -15.74 -11.12 18.11
C TYR A 262 -16.03 -9.99 19.09
N LYS A 263 -15.08 -9.06 19.19
CA LYS A 263 -14.95 -8.16 20.35
C LYS A 263 -15.14 -6.66 20.07
N THR A 264 -15.14 -6.16 18.82
CA THR A 264 -15.22 -4.69 18.58
C THR A 264 -16.05 -4.21 17.39
N TYR A 265 -16.06 -4.89 16.25
CA TYR A 265 -16.89 -4.54 15.08
C TYR A 265 -17.07 -5.74 14.15
N SER A 266 -18.05 -5.66 13.25
CA SER A 266 -18.23 -6.57 12.11
C SER A 266 -17.88 -5.85 10.81
N GLU A 267 -17.32 -6.58 9.84
CA GLU A 267 -16.98 -6.03 8.54
C GLU A 267 -17.53 -6.93 7.43
N TRP A 268 -18.52 -6.43 6.72
CA TRP A 268 -19.23 -7.14 5.69
C TRP A 268 -18.75 -6.75 4.30
N ILE A 269 -18.38 -7.75 3.50
CA ILE A 269 -18.13 -7.60 2.07
C ILE A 269 -19.16 -8.37 1.27
N ARG A 270 -19.39 -7.91 0.05
CA ARG A 270 -20.27 -8.61 -0.91
C ARG A 270 -19.44 -9.50 -1.82
N VAL A 271 -19.80 -10.78 -1.91
CA VAL A 271 -19.10 -11.78 -2.71
C VAL A 271 -20.05 -12.50 -3.65
N ALA A 272 -19.50 -13.03 -4.74
CA ALA A 272 -20.19 -13.97 -5.60
C ALA A 272 -19.97 -15.39 -5.08
N TYR A 273 -20.96 -16.25 -5.20
CA TYR A 273 -20.88 -17.67 -4.87
C TYR A 273 -21.70 -18.46 -5.89
N PRO A 274 -21.59 -19.80 -5.96
CA PRO A 274 -22.29 -20.59 -6.99
C PRO A 274 -23.81 -20.37 -7.07
N GLY A 275 -24.46 -19.91 -5.99
CA GLY A 275 -25.90 -19.61 -5.94
C GLY A 275 -26.28 -18.14 -6.15
N GLY A 276 -25.34 -17.25 -6.48
CA GLY A 276 -25.61 -15.83 -6.73
C GLY A 276 -24.62 -14.90 -6.01
N GLU A 277 -25.14 -13.86 -5.36
CA GLU A 277 -24.34 -12.90 -4.58
C GLU A 277 -24.89 -12.80 -3.15
N GLY A 278 -24.00 -12.54 -2.19
CA GLY A 278 -24.39 -12.35 -0.80
C GLY A 278 -23.29 -11.69 0.02
N TRP A 279 -23.56 -11.53 1.31
CA TRP A 279 -22.69 -10.85 2.26
C TRP A 279 -21.96 -11.84 3.16
N VAL A 280 -20.68 -11.61 3.35
CA VAL A 280 -19.80 -12.35 4.25
C VAL A 280 -19.16 -11.36 5.22
N ASP A 281 -19.20 -11.70 6.50
CA ASP A 281 -18.49 -10.93 7.52
C ASP A 281 -17.04 -11.41 7.61
N VAL A 282 -16.14 -10.65 7.02
CA VAL A 282 -14.70 -10.94 7.00
C VAL A 282 -14.01 -10.62 8.32
N SER A 283 -14.72 -10.07 9.29
CA SER A 283 -14.16 -9.94 10.64
C SER A 283 -13.99 -11.30 11.30
N SER A 284 -14.80 -12.32 11.00
CA SER A 284 -14.79 -13.67 11.60
C SER A 284 -13.38 -14.26 11.86
N PRO A 285 -13.13 -14.98 12.98
CA PRO A 285 -11.77 -15.48 13.30
C PRO A 285 -11.35 -16.63 12.39
N THR A 286 -12.32 -17.21 11.70
CA THR A 286 -12.13 -18.28 10.74
C THR A 286 -11.66 -17.76 9.38
N ILE A 287 -11.72 -16.44 9.15
CA ILE A 287 -11.35 -15.82 7.88
C ILE A 287 -9.98 -15.18 8.03
N ASN A 288 -9.03 -15.68 7.23
CA ASN A 288 -7.72 -15.08 7.12
C ASN A 288 -7.72 -13.98 6.04
N THR A 289 -6.97 -12.91 6.29
CA THR A 289 -6.90 -11.71 5.45
C THR A 289 -5.45 -11.40 5.06
N TRP A 290 -5.26 -10.95 3.82
CA TRP A 290 -3.98 -10.51 3.25
C TRP A 290 -4.16 -9.23 2.43
N THR A 291 -3.06 -8.66 1.97
CA THR A 291 -3.01 -7.45 1.14
C THR A 291 -2.07 -7.61 -0.07
N ASP A 292 -1.86 -6.54 -0.86
CA ASP A 292 -0.90 -6.57 -1.98
C ASP A 292 0.53 -6.90 -1.50
N ALA A 293 0.82 -6.69 -0.20
CA ALA A 293 2.09 -7.05 0.43
C ALA A 293 2.39 -8.55 0.34
N ASP A 294 1.39 -9.41 0.43
CA ASP A 294 1.57 -10.85 0.63
C ASP A 294 1.75 -11.64 -0.68
N PHE A 295 1.64 -10.95 -1.83
CA PHE A 295 1.70 -11.54 -3.17
C PHE A 295 0.86 -12.84 -3.31
N PRO A 296 -0.49 -12.75 -3.20
CA PRO A 296 -1.33 -13.95 -3.19
C PRO A 296 -1.39 -14.67 -4.54
N ASP A 297 -1.32 -16.00 -4.51
CA ASP A 297 -1.24 -16.81 -5.74
C ASP A 297 -2.52 -16.73 -6.59
N TRP A 298 -3.68 -16.56 -5.95
CA TRP A 298 -4.98 -16.47 -6.65
C TRP A 298 -5.18 -15.16 -7.41
N VAL A 299 -4.26 -14.20 -7.25
CA VAL A 299 -4.19 -13.00 -8.10
C VAL A 299 -2.96 -13.00 -9.01
N GLY A 300 -2.35 -14.16 -9.24
CA GLY A 300 -1.35 -14.38 -10.28
C GLY A 300 0.10 -14.23 -9.84
N TRP A 301 0.36 -13.90 -8.57
CA TRP A 301 1.73 -13.92 -8.05
C TRP A 301 2.25 -15.35 -7.95
N THR A 302 3.50 -15.55 -8.36
CA THR A 302 4.13 -16.87 -8.34
C THR A 302 5.57 -16.73 -7.90
N LEU A 303 5.93 -17.32 -6.75
CA LEU A 303 7.34 -17.48 -6.37
C LEU A 303 7.89 -18.72 -7.07
N VAL A 304 8.95 -18.55 -7.85
CA VAL A 304 9.61 -19.62 -8.60
C VAL A 304 10.94 -19.95 -7.94
N ASP A 305 10.94 -21.05 -7.20
CA ASP A 305 12.08 -21.64 -6.49
C ASP A 305 12.24 -23.14 -6.77
N ASP A 306 11.52 -23.67 -7.78
CA ASP A 306 11.58 -25.07 -8.20
C ASP A 306 12.78 -25.39 -9.12
N ASP A 307 13.57 -24.37 -9.47
CA ASP A 307 14.81 -24.52 -10.23
C ASP A 307 16.02 -24.27 -9.33
N SER A 308 16.75 -25.36 -9.05
CA SER A 308 17.96 -25.34 -8.21
C SER A 308 19.24 -25.56 -9.03
N THR A 309 19.13 -25.71 -10.35
CA THR A 309 20.31 -25.96 -11.17
C THR A 309 21.11 -24.66 -11.31
N PRO A 310 22.45 -24.71 -11.18
CA PRO A 310 23.29 -23.52 -11.28
C PRO A 310 23.64 -23.18 -12.74
N ASP A 311 22.97 -23.81 -13.71
CA ASP A 311 23.31 -23.81 -15.14
C ASP A 311 22.62 -22.70 -15.93
N SER A 312 21.98 -21.73 -15.25
CA SER A 312 21.27 -20.59 -15.84
C SER A 312 20.22 -20.91 -16.92
N GLN A 313 19.97 -22.17 -17.25
CA GLN A 313 18.81 -22.61 -18.03
C GLN A 313 17.57 -22.46 -17.17
N CYS A 314 16.44 -22.08 -17.78
CA CYS A 314 15.16 -22.12 -17.11
C CYS A 314 14.66 -23.57 -17.08
N ASN A 315 14.94 -24.28 -15.99
CA ASN A 315 14.47 -25.65 -15.75
C ASN A 315 13.18 -25.71 -14.94
N SER A 316 12.67 -24.55 -14.50
CA SER A 316 11.41 -24.43 -13.76
C SER A 316 10.23 -25.03 -14.51
N SER A 317 9.58 -26.01 -13.88
CA SER A 317 8.34 -26.60 -14.37
C SER A 317 7.19 -25.59 -14.37
N MET A 318 7.21 -24.67 -13.40
CA MET A 318 6.21 -23.62 -13.23
C MET A 318 6.26 -22.63 -14.40
N VAL A 319 7.46 -22.17 -14.76
CA VAL A 319 7.65 -21.25 -15.89
C VAL A 319 7.36 -21.94 -17.22
N LYS A 320 7.85 -23.17 -17.44
CA LYS A 320 7.56 -23.95 -18.67
C LYS A 320 6.06 -24.16 -18.88
N LYS A 321 5.32 -24.50 -17.81
CA LYS A 321 3.85 -24.66 -17.85
C LYS A 321 3.13 -23.35 -18.16
N ALA A 322 3.65 -22.22 -17.68
CA ALA A 322 3.10 -20.91 -17.99
C ALA A 322 3.36 -20.53 -19.46
N LEU A 323 4.60 -20.67 -19.96
CA LEU A 323 4.96 -20.39 -21.35
C LEU A 323 4.17 -21.23 -22.37
N ALA A 324 3.83 -22.48 -22.02
CA ALA A 324 2.99 -23.33 -22.87
C ALA A 324 1.55 -22.79 -23.06
N LYS A 325 1.07 -21.94 -22.16
CA LYS A 325 -0.19 -21.20 -22.29
C LYS A 325 0.14 -19.85 -22.93
N GLN A 326 -0.08 -19.71 -24.23
CA GLN A 326 0.38 -18.58 -25.06
C GLN A 326 0.04 -17.16 -24.55
N ASP A 327 -0.90 -17.02 -23.60
CA ASP A 327 -1.33 -15.74 -22.99
C ASP A 327 -0.85 -15.53 -21.52
N SER A 328 0.12 -16.30 -21.02
CA SER A 328 0.55 -16.15 -19.62
C SER A 328 1.32 -14.85 -19.39
N ASP A 329 0.80 -14.03 -18.47
CA ASP A 329 1.52 -12.88 -17.92
C ASP A 329 2.58 -13.33 -16.90
N LEU A 330 3.85 -13.31 -17.30
CA LEU A 330 4.97 -13.67 -16.43
C LEU A 330 5.48 -12.51 -15.56
N THR A 331 4.89 -11.32 -15.65
CA THR A 331 5.37 -10.14 -14.91
C THR A 331 5.24 -10.29 -13.38
N ARG A 332 4.31 -11.15 -12.94
CA ARG A 332 4.08 -11.47 -11.51
C ARG A 332 4.84 -12.72 -11.03
N PHE A 333 5.77 -13.23 -11.82
CA PHE A 333 6.67 -14.30 -11.41
C PHE A 333 7.85 -13.67 -10.68
N ILE A 334 8.16 -14.14 -9.47
CA ILE A 334 9.32 -13.72 -8.70
C ILE A 334 10.28 -14.91 -8.73
N CYS A 335 11.37 -14.80 -9.47
CA CYS A 335 12.20 -15.96 -9.84
C CYS A 335 13.52 -15.96 -9.09
N LYS A 336 13.91 -17.13 -8.57
CA LYS A 336 15.12 -17.32 -7.80
C LYS A 336 16.21 -17.95 -8.66
N PHE A 337 17.26 -17.20 -8.97
CA PHE A 337 18.42 -17.70 -9.74
C PHE A 337 19.68 -16.88 -9.47
N PRO A 338 20.88 -17.32 -9.91
CA PRO A 338 22.12 -16.57 -9.71
C PRO A 338 22.18 -15.26 -10.50
N LEU A 339 22.84 -14.24 -9.94
CA LEU A 339 23.11 -13.01 -10.67
C LEU A 339 23.99 -13.27 -11.90
N GLU A 340 23.52 -12.83 -13.07
CA GLU A 340 24.17 -13.06 -14.37
C GLU A 340 25.60 -12.49 -14.45
N TRP A 341 25.88 -11.44 -13.69
CA TRP A 341 27.08 -10.61 -13.81
C TRP A 341 28.27 -11.06 -12.94
N ASN A 342 28.25 -12.34 -12.52
CA ASN A 342 29.33 -13.01 -11.80
C ASN A 342 30.14 -13.94 -12.73
N PHE A 343 31.36 -13.52 -13.10
CA PHE A 343 32.20 -14.28 -14.00
C PHE A 343 32.73 -15.58 -13.39
N ALA A 344 32.91 -15.65 -12.06
CA ALA A 344 33.45 -16.82 -11.40
C ALA A 344 32.59 -18.08 -11.58
N SER A 345 31.29 -17.91 -11.83
CA SER A 345 30.35 -19.00 -12.09
C SER A 345 30.04 -19.20 -13.58
N PHE A 346 30.77 -18.56 -14.51
CA PHE A 346 30.45 -18.59 -15.94
C PHE A 346 30.37 -20.02 -16.49
N ASP A 347 31.42 -20.83 -16.29
CA ASP A 347 31.44 -22.18 -16.86
C ASP A 347 30.33 -23.05 -16.26
N VAL A 348 30.07 -22.91 -14.95
CA VAL A 348 28.96 -23.61 -14.27
C VAL A 348 27.60 -23.24 -14.89
N ARG A 349 27.42 -21.96 -15.25
CA ARG A 349 26.18 -21.41 -15.80
C ARG A 349 25.99 -21.65 -17.30
N PHE A 350 27.03 -21.95 -18.07
CA PHE A 350 26.89 -21.95 -19.53
C PHE A 350 27.51 -23.16 -20.22
N SER A 351 28.20 -24.06 -19.52
CA SER A 351 28.83 -25.23 -20.18
C SER A 351 27.84 -26.15 -20.89
N TRP A 352 26.55 -26.09 -20.56
CA TRP A 352 25.48 -26.82 -21.25
C TRP A 352 25.35 -26.45 -22.73
N LEU A 353 25.77 -25.25 -23.14
CA LEU A 353 25.80 -24.82 -24.55
C LEU A 353 26.72 -25.69 -25.41
N LYS A 354 27.68 -26.39 -24.78
CA LYS A 354 28.65 -27.28 -25.46
C LYS A 354 28.09 -28.67 -25.74
N ALA A 355 26.85 -28.95 -25.35
CA ALA A 355 26.18 -30.22 -25.57
C ALA A 355 24.82 -30.01 -26.24
N PRO A 356 24.32 -31.01 -27.02
CA PRO A 356 23.00 -30.91 -27.63
C PRO A 356 21.93 -30.81 -26.54
N ASN A 357 20.95 -29.94 -26.75
CA ASN A 357 19.79 -29.79 -25.88
C ASN A 357 18.55 -29.39 -26.68
N ASP A 358 17.40 -29.32 -26.02
CA ASP A 358 16.10 -29.07 -26.66
C ASP A 358 16.05 -27.72 -27.40
N GLU A 359 16.81 -26.72 -26.93
CA GLU A 359 16.88 -25.38 -27.51
C GLU A 359 18.00 -25.24 -28.55
N LEU A 360 19.10 -25.97 -28.35
CA LEU A 360 20.29 -25.94 -29.17
C LEU A 360 20.67 -27.38 -29.59
N PRO A 361 20.04 -27.91 -30.66
CA PRO A 361 20.33 -29.26 -31.16
C PRO A 361 21.77 -29.41 -31.67
N GLU A 362 22.33 -28.34 -32.23
CA GLU A 362 23.73 -28.27 -32.65
C GLU A 362 24.56 -27.54 -31.59
N PRO A 363 25.46 -28.22 -30.86
CA PRO A 363 26.24 -27.61 -29.80
C PRO A 363 27.07 -26.42 -30.26
N MET A 364 27.28 -25.47 -29.37
CA MET A 364 28.24 -24.39 -29.55
C MET A 364 29.65 -24.96 -29.71
N SER A 365 30.38 -24.49 -30.73
CA SER A 365 31.79 -24.83 -30.93
C SER A 365 32.66 -24.35 -29.77
N ASP A 366 33.84 -24.94 -29.57
CA ASP A 366 34.78 -24.48 -28.55
C ASP A 366 35.23 -23.04 -28.82
N GLU A 367 35.37 -22.64 -30.08
CA GLU A 367 35.71 -21.27 -30.50
C GLU A 367 34.62 -20.25 -30.19
N ASP A 368 33.35 -20.60 -30.44
CA ASP A 368 32.21 -19.74 -30.12
C ASP A 368 32.00 -19.64 -28.61
N TYR A 369 32.17 -20.75 -27.88
CA TYR A 369 32.10 -20.77 -26.43
C TYR A 369 33.19 -19.91 -25.79
N ALA A 370 34.42 -19.99 -26.31
CA ALA A 370 35.51 -19.11 -25.90
C ALA A 370 35.20 -17.64 -26.17
N SER A 371 34.64 -17.34 -27.36
CA SER A 371 34.21 -15.96 -27.71
C SER A 371 33.11 -15.44 -26.77
N LEU A 372 32.10 -16.26 -26.44
CA LEU A 372 31.05 -15.93 -25.48
C LEU A 372 31.63 -15.70 -24.08
N LYS A 373 32.58 -16.53 -23.66
CA LYS A 373 33.24 -16.40 -22.36
C LYS A 373 34.01 -15.10 -22.24
N GLU A 374 34.75 -14.71 -23.27
CA GLU A 374 35.42 -13.40 -23.32
C GLU A 374 34.42 -12.24 -23.29
N HIS A 375 33.28 -12.38 -23.99
CA HIS A 375 32.19 -11.39 -23.97
C HIS A 375 31.61 -11.23 -22.56
N ALA A 376 31.22 -12.33 -21.92
CA ALA A 376 30.71 -12.33 -20.56
C ALA A 376 31.72 -11.74 -19.56
N GLN A 377 33.01 -12.08 -19.70
CA GLN A 377 34.07 -11.52 -18.85
C GLN A 377 34.15 -9.99 -18.97
N ALA A 378 33.96 -9.44 -20.17
CA ALA A 378 34.01 -8.00 -20.42
C ALA A 378 32.81 -7.24 -19.82
N LEU A 379 31.69 -7.92 -19.55
CA LEU A 379 30.48 -7.35 -18.96
C LEU A 379 30.37 -7.58 -17.44
N CYS A 380 30.99 -8.64 -16.91
CA CYS A 380 30.88 -9.00 -15.50
C CYS A 380 31.64 -8.04 -14.57
N PHE A 381 31.09 -7.88 -13.37
CA PHE A 381 31.62 -6.95 -12.37
C PHE A 381 31.45 -7.40 -10.92
N PHE A 382 30.84 -8.56 -10.65
CA PHE A 382 30.52 -9.01 -9.30
C PHE A 382 31.72 -9.00 -8.33
N ASP A 383 32.89 -9.41 -8.82
CA ASP A 383 34.16 -9.45 -8.08
C ASP A 383 34.66 -8.07 -7.65
N LYS A 384 34.15 -7.00 -8.28
CA LYS A 384 34.51 -5.59 -8.02
C LYS A 384 33.56 -4.91 -7.04
N LEU A 385 32.49 -5.57 -6.61
CA LEU A 385 31.54 -5.02 -5.65
C LEU A 385 32.19 -4.92 -4.26
N PRO A 386 31.76 -3.98 -3.39
CA PRO A 386 32.11 -4.04 -1.97
C PRO A 386 31.69 -5.38 -1.35
N LEU A 387 32.46 -5.86 -0.37
CA LEU A 387 32.27 -7.20 0.21
C LEU A 387 30.85 -7.42 0.77
N GLU A 388 30.28 -6.41 1.42
CA GLU A 388 28.91 -6.46 1.94
C GLU A 388 27.88 -6.68 0.83
N ASN A 389 28.07 -6.07 -0.34
CA ASN A 389 27.17 -6.23 -1.48
C ASN A 389 27.37 -7.57 -2.18
N GLN A 390 28.61 -8.09 -2.21
CA GLN A 390 28.86 -9.46 -2.66
C GLN A 390 28.12 -10.47 -1.77
N MET A 391 28.15 -10.29 -0.45
CA MET A 391 27.43 -11.16 0.48
C MET A 391 25.91 -11.10 0.30
N GLU A 392 25.34 -9.92 -0.01
CA GLU A 392 23.90 -9.78 -0.29
C GLU A 392 23.48 -10.37 -1.65
N LEU A 393 24.38 -10.36 -2.65
CA LEU A 393 24.08 -10.75 -4.04
C LEU A 393 24.70 -12.08 -4.49
N THR A 394 25.34 -12.82 -3.59
CA THR A 394 25.93 -14.14 -3.88
C THR A 394 24.90 -15.26 -3.85
N GLY A 395 25.17 -16.35 -4.55
CA GLY A 395 24.29 -17.51 -4.62
C GLY A 395 23.02 -17.22 -5.41
N LEU A 396 21.88 -17.66 -4.88
CA LEU A 396 20.56 -17.47 -5.48
C LEU A 396 19.86 -16.25 -4.87
N ILE A 397 19.42 -15.33 -5.72
CA ILE A 397 18.68 -14.12 -5.32
C ILE A 397 17.35 -14.03 -6.04
N TRP A 398 16.46 -13.18 -5.57
CA TRP A 398 15.13 -13.00 -6.15
C TRP A 398 15.14 -11.88 -7.18
N HIS A 399 14.72 -12.22 -8.38
CA HIS A 399 14.51 -11.32 -9.49
C HIS A 399 13.02 -11.05 -9.67
N PHE A 400 12.72 -9.88 -10.23
CA PHE A 400 11.36 -9.44 -10.52
C PHE A 400 11.32 -8.89 -11.93
N ASP A 401 10.13 -8.89 -12.54
CA ASP A 401 9.88 -7.89 -13.56
C ASP A 401 10.03 -6.50 -12.91
N PRO A 402 10.96 -5.66 -13.37
CA PRO A 402 11.24 -4.40 -12.70
C PRO A 402 10.04 -3.45 -12.71
N ARG A 403 9.11 -3.59 -13.66
CA ARG A 403 7.91 -2.74 -13.76
C ARG A 403 6.93 -3.10 -12.63
N GLU A 404 6.67 -4.39 -12.42
CA GLU A 404 5.77 -4.84 -11.35
C GLU A 404 6.36 -4.54 -9.96
N LEU A 405 7.65 -4.77 -9.74
CA LEU A 405 8.27 -4.39 -8.47
C LEU A 405 8.16 -2.88 -8.20
N MET A 406 8.34 -2.03 -9.23
CA MET A 406 8.12 -0.59 -9.10
C MET A 406 6.69 -0.24 -8.70
N ILE A 407 5.69 -0.92 -9.29
CA ILE A 407 4.27 -0.71 -8.98
C ILE A 407 3.98 -1.09 -7.54
N GLN A 408 4.49 -2.23 -7.07
CA GLN A 408 4.30 -2.69 -5.69
C GLN A 408 4.99 -1.76 -4.68
N LEU A 409 6.25 -1.37 -4.94
CA LEU A 409 6.97 -0.44 -4.07
C LEU A 409 6.29 0.93 -4.01
N GLN A 410 5.67 1.40 -5.10
CA GLN A 410 4.90 2.65 -5.08
C GLN A 410 3.65 2.53 -4.20
N LYS A 411 2.91 1.43 -4.30
CA LYS A 411 1.75 1.16 -3.42
C LYS A 411 2.16 1.12 -1.95
N ALA A 412 3.36 0.60 -1.68
CA ALA A 412 3.92 0.48 -0.35
C ALA A 412 4.54 1.78 0.21
N GLU A 413 4.53 2.92 -0.50
CA GLU A 413 5.17 4.18 -0.07
C GLU A 413 4.51 4.83 1.17
N ARG A 414 3.26 4.48 1.45
CA ARG A 414 2.47 5.03 2.56
C ARG A 414 3.13 4.71 3.90
N ARG A 415 3.21 5.69 4.80
CA ARG A 415 3.84 5.56 6.12
C ARG A 415 2.99 6.15 7.21
N LEU A 416 2.66 5.36 8.22
CA LEU A 416 2.01 5.86 9.43
C LEU A 416 2.99 6.72 10.23
N ILE A 417 2.64 7.99 10.43
CA ILE A 417 3.40 8.91 11.29
C ILE A 417 2.72 9.16 12.63
N TYR A 418 1.43 8.83 12.77
CA TYR A 418 0.71 8.95 14.03
C TYR A 418 -0.51 8.02 14.05
N TYR A 419 -0.75 7.37 15.20
CA TYR A 419 -1.99 6.65 15.48
C TYR A 419 -2.37 6.78 16.96
N SER A 420 -3.59 7.24 17.23
CA SER A 420 -4.16 7.40 18.57
C SER A 420 -4.14 6.13 19.42
N ALA A 421 -4.25 4.94 18.82
CA ALA A 421 -4.18 3.67 19.56
C ALA A 421 -2.83 3.43 20.23
N ASN A 422 -1.76 4.07 19.76
CA ASN A 422 -0.43 4.00 20.35
C ASN A 422 -0.25 4.97 21.55
N GLY A 423 -1.35 5.62 21.99
CA GLY A 423 -1.42 6.46 23.18
C GLY A 423 -1.98 5.72 24.40
N ILE A 424 -1.93 6.38 25.56
CA ILE A 424 -2.34 5.78 26.85
C ILE A 424 -3.81 5.33 26.83
N LYS A 425 -4.68 6.11 26.20
CA LYS A 425 -6.12 5.80 26.10
C LYS A 425 -6.45 4.69 25.08
N ASN A 426 -5.48 4.23 24.28
CA ASN A 426 -5.63 3.17 23.27
C ASN A 426 -6.90 3.34 22.39
N LYS A 427 -7.17 4.57 21.93
CA LYS A 427 -8.35 4.84 21.11
C LYS A 427 -8.14 4.33 19.68
N LYS A 428 -8.70 3.15 19.39
CA LYS A 428 -8.59 2.45 18.10
C LYS A 428 -9.64 2.90 17.10
N MET A 429 -9.34 2.73 15.81
CA MET A 429 -10.35 2.83 14.74
C MET A 429 -11.42 1.75 14.92
N ASN A 430 -12.65 2.04 14.47
CA ASN A 430 -13.80 1.13 14.43
C ASN A 430 -14.16 0.55 15.81
N ASN A 431 -14.12 1.36 16.87
CA ASN A 431 -14.44 0.88 18.22
C ASN A 431 -15.94 1.05 18.56
N PHE A 432 -16.77 0.09 18.19
CA PHE A 432 -18.20 0.10 18.52
C PHE A 432 -18.51 -0.36 19.96
N THR A 433 -17.49 -0.59 20.80
CA THR A 433 -17.67 -0.98 22.22
C THR A 433 -17.48 0.16 23.21
N ALA A 434 -17.15 1.36 22.73
CA ALA A 434 -17.10 2.54 23.57
C ALA A 434 -18.50 2.85 24.16
N ASP A 435 -18.56 3.53 25.32
CA ASP A 435 -19.83 3.74 26.03
C ASP A 435 -20.82 4.60 25.23
N ASP A 436 -20.30 5.62 24.53
CA ASP A 436 -21.02 6.46 23.56
C ASP A 436 -21.52 5.69 22.32
N MET A 437 -21.02 4.48 22.07
CA MET A 437 -21.48 3.59 21.00
C MET A 437 -22.52 2.55 21.46
N ARG A 438 -22.82 2.48 22.75
CA ARG A 438 -23.84 1.55 23.27
C ARG A 438 -25.25 2.06 22.98
N HIS A 439 -26.22 1.16 22.86
CA HIS A 439 -27.63 1.50 22.65
C HIS A 439 -28.58 0.46 23.26
N GLY A 440 -29.80 0.88 23.58
CA GLY A 440 -30.89 0.01 24.05
C GLY A 440 -30.60 -0.86 25.29
N ASP A 441 -29.69 -0.43 26.15
CA ASP A 441 -29.12 -1.21 27.25
C ASP A 441 -29.47 -0.63 28.64
N LEU A 442 -30.18 0.50 28.69
CA LEU A 442 -30.65 1.12 29.92
C LEU A 442 -32.17 1.00 30.04
N THR A 443 -32.61 0.64 31.23
CA THR A 443 -34.00 0.74 31.68
C THR A 443 -34.38 2.19 31.99
N LYS A 444 -35.69 2.45 32.10
CA LYS A 444 -36.22 3.75 32.51
C LYS A 444 -35.64 4.21 33.85
N GLU A 445 -35.55 3.32 34.83
CA GLU A 445 -35.02 3.59 36.17
C GLU A 445 -33.54 3.97 36.12
N GLN A 446 -32.76 3.29 35.27
CA GLN A 446 -31.34 3.60 35.07
C GLN A 446 -31.12 4.95 34.39
N ILE A 447 -31.98 5.35 33.44
CA ILE A 447 -31.93 6.67 32.79
C ILE A 447 -32.29 7.77 33.80
N LEU A 448 -33.38 7.61 34.56
CA LEU A 448 -33.79 8.58 35.59
C LEU A 448 -32.76 8.73 36.72
N ALA A 449 -31.86 7.76 36.88
CA ALA A 449 -30.78 7.82 37.86
C ALA A 449 -29.58 8.70 37.43
N GLN A 450 -29.54 9.16 36.17
CA GLN A 450 -28.53 10.09 35.64
C GLN A 450 -28.89 11.57 35.93
N GLY A 451 -28.03 12.51 35.55
CA GLY A 451 -28.16 13.94 35.87
C GLY A 451 -27.61 14.28 37.26
N ARG A 452 -26.55 13.57 37.69
CA ARG A 452 -25.86 13.85 38.96
C ARG A 452 -24.90 15.01 38.75
N LEU A 453 -25.24 16.18 39.31
CA LEU A 453 -24.31 17.31 39.38
C LEU A 453 -23.02 16.87 40.08
N GLY A 454 -21.85 17.23 39.52
CA GLY A 454 -20.51 16.89 40.03
C GLY A 454 -20.15 17.37 41.45
N LEU A 455 -21.14 17.67 42.30
CA LEU A 455 -21.05 18.15 43.69
C LEU A 455 -21.52 17.10 44.72
N GLY A 456 -21.66 15.83 44.33
CA GLY A 456 -22.03 14.72 45.23
C GLY A 456 -23.49 14.28 45.11
N GLU A 457 -23.84 13.13 45.71
CA GLU A 457 -25.09 12.37 45.51
C GLU A 457 -26.43 13.10 45.78
N LYS A 458 -26.41 14.35 46.23
CA LYS A 458 -27.59 15.01 46.84
C LYS A 458 -28.50 15.80 45.89
N PHE A 459 -28.09 16.11 44.67
CA PHE A 459 -28.93 16.87 43.73
C PHE A 459 -28.93 16.23 42.33
N LYS A 460 -30.06 15.64 41.95
CA LYS A 460 -30.34 15.15 40.60
C LYS A 460 -31.23 16.16 39.89
N PHE A 461 -30.78 16.67 38.75
CA PHE A 461 -31.61 17.48 37.87
C PHE A 461 -31.43 16.93 36.46
N ASN A 462 -32.53 16.46 35.85
CA ASN A 462 -32.53 16.01 34.46
C ASN A 462 -33.85 16.37 33.78
N LEU A 463 -33.81 16.53 32.46
CA LEU A 463 -34.96 16.85 31.61
C LEU A 463 -35.46 15.62 30.82
N PHE A 464 -35.21 14.40 31.33
CA PHE A 464 -35.73 13.18 30.70
C PHE A 464 -37.25 13.15 30.76
N ASN A 465 -37.90 12.96 29.61
CA ASN A 465 -39.34 12.99 29.50
C ASN A 465 -39.85 11.76 28.75
N PHE A 466 -40.29 10.75 29.51
CA PHE A 466 -40.84 9.49 28.99
C PHE A 466 -42.26 9.61 28.45
N ASN A 467 -42.90 10.78 28.56
CA ASN A 467 -44.21 11.02 27.96
C ASN A 467 -44.11 11.48 26.50
N LYS A 468 -42.89 11.80 26.01
CA LYS A 468 -42.67 12.15 24.61
C LYS A 468 -42.73 10.90 23.73
N THR A 469 -43.26 11.05 22.52
CA THR A 469 -43.11 10.02 21.48
C THR A 469 -41.69 10.03 20.90
N VAL A 470 -41.34 8.98 20.16
CA VAL A 470 -40.08 8.91 19.41
C VAL A 470 -39.94 10.12 18.47
N GLU A 471 -41.01 10.49 17.77
CA GLU A 471 -41.05 11.64 16.86
C GLU A 471 -40.84 12.96 17.60
N GLU A 472 -41.42 13.13 18.78
CA GLU A 472 -41.22 14.34 19.60
C GLU A 472 -39.78 14.44 20.14
N HIS A 473 -39.14 13.31 20.45
CA HIS A 473 -37.71 13.27 20.77
C HIS A 473 -36.86 13.65 19.55
N PHE A 474 -37.17 13.13 18.36
CA PHE A 474 -36.47 13.53 17.13
C PHE A 474 -36.72 14.99 16.78
N ALA A 475 -37.93 15.52 16.96
CA ALA A 475 -38.23 16.94 16.77
C ALA A 475 -37.38 17.82 17.72
N SER A 476 -37.06 17.31 18.92
CA SER A 476 -36.12 17.95 19.84
C SER A 476 -34.70 18.01 19.25
N MET A 477 -34.21 16.92 18.65
CA MET A 477 -32.90 16.91 17.97
C MET A 477 -32.89 17.73 16.67
N GLU A 478 -33.99 17.77 15.92
CA GLU A 478 -34.12 18.65 14.75
C GLU A 478 -34.13 20.13 15.15
N SER A 479 -34.76 20.46 16.29
CA SER A 479 -34.68 21.80 16.86
C SER A 479 -33.23 22.16 17.20
N MET A 480 -32.47 21.25 17.82
CA MET A 480 -31.02 21.45 18.03
C MET A 480 -30.34 21.77 16.71
N ALA A 481 -30.48 20.90 15.69
CA ALA A 481 -29.86 21.11 14.39
C ALA A 481 -30.26 22.44 13.74
N PHE A 482 -31.51 22.87 13.88
CA PHE A 482 -31.97 24.17 13.39
C PHE A 482 -31.24 25.35 14.07
N TRP A 483 -31.06 25.28 15.40
CA TRP A 483 -30.41 26.36 16.14
C TRP A 483 -28.89 26.37 15.98
N THR A 484 -28.28 25.21 15.73
CA THR A 484 -26.82 25.03 15.71
C THR A 484 -26.23 24.98 14.30
N ALA A 485 -26.99 24.67 13.26
CA ALA A 485 -26.42 24.40 11.94
C ALA A 485 -26.77 25.48 10.90
N TRP A 486 -25.85 26.43 10.72
CA TRP A 486 -25.94 27.50 9.73
C TRP A 486 -24.75 27.46 8.75
N GLY A 487 -24.95 28.01 7.55
CA GLY A 487 -23.91 28.11 6.53
C GLY A 487 -23.71 26.82 5.72
N GLU A 488 -22.53 26.70 5.09
CA GLU A 488 -22.24 25.65 4.10
C GLU A 488 -22.34 24.22 4.66
N TYR A 489 -21.97 24.04 5.93
CA TYR A 489 -21.93 22.73 6.58
C TYR A 489 -23.23 22.32 7.28
N ALA A 490 -24.24 23.19 7.26
CA ALA A 490 -25.54 22.93 7.86
C ALA A 490 -26.22 21.61 7.42
N PRO A 491 -26.10 21.16 6.15
CA PRO A 491 -26.67 19.87 5.73
C PRO A 491 -26.08 18.66 6.48
N LEU A 492 -24.86 18.76 7.01
CA LEU A 492 -24.16 17.61 7.60
C LEU A 492 -24.89 17.05 8.82
N ILE A 493 -25.36 17.92 9.73
CA ILE A 493 -26.12 17.45 10.91
C ILE A 493 -27.46 16.82 10.51
N ARG A 494 -28.09 17.28 9.42
CA ARG A 494 -29.35 16.71 8.93
C ARG A 494 -29.13 15.31 8.39
N ILE A 495 -28.06 15.10 7.62
CA ILE A 495 -27.64 13.77 7.14
C ILE A 495 -27.38 12.82 8.31
N MET A 496 -26.70 13.29 9.37
CA MET A 496 -26.45 12.53 10.59
C MET A 496 -27.75 12.14 11.31
N LEU A 497 -28.68 13.09 11.48
CA LEU A 497 -29.99 12.84 12.09
C LEU A 497 -30.85 11.88 11.26
N GLU A 498 -30.81 11.99 9.94
CA GLU A 498 -31.51 11.06 9.05
C GLU A 498 -30.95 9.64 9.17
N LYS A 499 -29.63 9.48 9.24
CA LYS A 499 -29.00 8.18 9.47
C LYS A 499 -29.38 7.60 10.83
N PHE A 500 -29.36 8.42 11.88
CA PHE A 500 -29.78 8.02 13.22
C PHE A 500 -31.25 7.58 13.23
N ARG A 501 -32.13 8.36 12.59
CA ARG A 501 -33.57 8.06 12.46
C ARG A 501 -33.85 6.78 11.69
N LYS A 502 -33.06 6.46 10.65
CA LYS A 502 -33.15 5.19 9.92
C LYS A 502 -32.63 3.99 10.72
N ASN A 503 -32.04 4.24 11.89
CA ASN A 503 -31.47 3.22 12.77
C ASN A 503 -30.39 2.35 12.09
N GLU A 504 -29.60 2.96 11.20
CA GLU A 504 -28.63 2.25 10.38
C GLU A 504 -27.38 1.83 11.19
N GLY A 505 -26.89 2.68 12.11
CA GLY A 505 -25.60 2.45 12.78
C GLY A 505 -24.42 2.51 11.81
N GLY A 506 -23.31 1.85 12.13
CA GLY A 506 -22.14 1.70 11.23
C GLY A 506 -21.26 2.95 11.12
N ILE A 507 -20.67 3.18 9.94
CA ILE A 507 -19.81 4.35 9.66
C ILE A 507 -20.49 5.30 8.67
N LEU A 508 -20.59 6.58 9.02
CA LEU A 508 -20.96 7.66 8.12
C LEU A 508 -19.69 8.30 7.51
N ARG A 509 -19.64 8.36 6.18
CA ARG A 509 -18.61 9.09 5.41
C ARG A 509 -19.32 10.08 4.50
N HIS A 510 -18.83 11.32 4.45
CA HIS A 510 -19.43 12.35 3.59
C HIS A 510 -18.41 13.41 3.18
N GLU A 511 -18.47 13.89 1.94
CA GLU A 511 -17.51 14.89 1.42
C GLU A 511 -17.56 16.23 2.16
N LEU A 512 -18.73 16.63 2.66
CA LEU A 512 -18.85 17.83 3.51
C LEU A 512 -18.03 17.71 4.81
N LEU A 513 -17.93 16.50 5.38
CA LEU A 513 -17.14 16.27 6.59
C LEU A 513 -15.63 16.35 6.29
N ASN A 514 -15.20 15.75 5.17
CA ASN A 514 -13.83 15.87 4.67
C ASN A 514 -13.45 17.34 4.45
N LYS A 515 -14.32 18.08 3.76
CA LYS A 515 -14.12 19.51 3.47
C LYS A 515 -14.05 20.35 4.75
N ALA A 516 -15.01 20.16 5.65
CA ALA A 516 -15.07 20.90 6.91
C ALA A 516 -13.79 20.75 7.74
N LEU A 517 -13.32 19.51 7.94
CA LEU A 517 -12.09 19.27 8.67
C LEU A 517 -10.86 19.79 7.91
N LEU A 518 -10.80 19.62 6.59
CA LEU A 518 -9.69 20.12 5.77
C LEU A 518 -9.51 21.65 5.90
N GLU A 519 -10.61 22.41 5.91
CA GLU A 519 -10.59 23.87 5.94
C GLU A 519 -10.41 24.46 7.35
N HIS A 520 -10.63 23.65 8.39
CA HIS A 520 -10.65 24.09 9.77
C HIS A 520 -9.28 24.63 10.26
N SER A 521 -9.31 25.64 11.14
CA SER A 521 -8.12 26.31 11.67
C SER A 521 -7.22 25.36 12.47
N ASN A 522 -7.79 24.47 13.29
CA ASN A 522 -7.03 23.46 14.05
C ASN A 522 -6.26 22.52 13.10
N THR A 523 -6.85 22.16 11.95
CA THR A 523 -6.19 21.32 10.94
C THR A 523 -5.02 22.05 10.32
N LYS A 524 -5.19 23.32 9.94
CA LYS A 524 -4.14 24.18 9.40
C LYS A 524 -2.97 24.35 10.39
N GLU A 525 -3.27 24.53 11.67
CA GLU A 525 -2.26 24.61 12.73
C GLU A 525 -1.52 23.26 12.91
N CYS A 526 -2.26 22.14 12.96
CA CYS A 526 -1.69 20.80 13.06
C CYS A 526 -0.73 20.51 11.89
N VAL A 527 -1.18 20.76 10.65
CA VAL A 527 -0.38 20.63 9.42
C VAL A 527 0.89 21.49 9.48
N THR A 528 0.78 22.72 9.99
CA THR A 528 1.93 23.62 10.14
C THR A 528 2.95 23.09 11.14
N LYS A 529 2.51 22.51 12.27
CA LYS A 529 3.40 21.88 13.25
C LYS A 529 4.08 20.63 12.69
N ILE A 530 3.32 19.75 12.03
CA ILE A 530 3.87 18.54 11.37
C ILE A 530 4.92 18.93 10.33
N ARG A 531 4.65 19.96 9.51
CA ARG A 531 5.62 20.52 8.57
C ARG A 531 6.92 20.93 9.28
N GLY A 532 6.83 21.63 10.40
CA GLY A 532 7.99 22.03 11.21
C GLY A 532 8.79 20.84 11.72
N PHE A 533 8.13 19.77 12.16
CA PHE A 533 8.79 18.53 12.59
C PHE A 533 9.53 17.85 11.44
N ILE A 534 8.90 17.75 10.26
CA ILE A 534 9.54 17.21 9.05
C ILE A 534 10.77 18.04 8.66
N ILE A 535 10.64 19.37 8.58
CA ILE A 535 11.75 20.30 8.31
C ILE A 535 12.91 20.06 9.28
N LYS A 536 12.63 20.00 10.59
CA LYS A 536 13.64 19.76 11.62
C LYS A 536 14.40 18.46 11.38
N ARG A 537 13.71 17.37 11.01
CA ARG A 537 14.34 16.07 10.73
C ARG A 537 15.16 16.08 9.44
N LEU A 538 14.66 16.72 8.39
CA LEU A 538 15.39 16.84 7.13
C LEU A 538 16.65 17.71 7.29
N HIS A 539 16.60 18.83 8.01
CA HIS A 539 17.81 19.61 8.30
C HIS A 539 18.86 18.79 9.03
N SER A 540 18.46 17.96 10.00
CA SER A 540 19.40 17.14 10.78
C SER A 540 20.12 16.05 9.96
N ASN A 541 19.63 15.73 8.76
CA ASN A 541 20.26 14.75 7.87
C ASN A 541 20.56 15.29 6.47
N ASN A 542 20.73 16.60 6.33
CA ASN A 542 21.02 17.26 5.05
C ASN A 542 19.99 16.94 3.94
N PHE A 543 18.72 16.85 4.34
CA PHE A 543 17.55 16.55 3.50
C PHE A 543 17.69 15.21 2.77
N CYS A 544 18.24 14.19 3.42
CA CYS A 544 18.37 12.85 2.86
C CYS A 544 17.00 12.16 2.75
N SER A 545 16.51 11.56 3.82
CA SER A 545 15.24 10.85 3.81
C SER A 545 14.59 10.90 5.19
N LEU A 546 13.35 10.43 5.31
CA LEU A 546 12.77 10.21 6.64
C LEU A 546 13.07 8.77 7.06
N SER A 547 14.11 8.60 7.88
CA SER A 547 14.47 7.30 8.46
C SER A 547 13.39 6.78 9.41
N LYS A 548 13.43 5.49 9.76
CA LYS A 548 12.50 4.90 10.75
C LYS A 548 12.56 5.62 12.10
N SER A 549 13.76 6.01 12.54
CA SER A 549 13.95 6.80 13.76
C SER A 549 13.35 8.21 13.65
N ALA A 550 13.44 8.86 12.48
CA ALA A 550 12.82 10.14 12.23
C ALA A 550 11.28 10.04 12.29
N LEU A 551 10.68 9.02 11.68
CA LEU A 551 9.22 8.79 11.74
C LEU A 551 8.76 8.54 13.18
N LYS A 552 9.48 7.73 13.96
CA LYS A 552 9.20 7.51 15.38
C LYS A 552 9.27 8.82 16.19
N ALA A 553 10.26 9.67 15.90
CA ALA A 553 10.38 10.96 16.55
C ALA A 553 9.26 11.94 16.14
N ILE A 554 8.82 11.93 14.88
CA ILE A 554 7.67 12.71 14.42
C ILE A 554 6.40 12.24 15.14
N ASN A 555 6.18 10.93 15.28
CA ASN A 555 5.05 10.39 16.03
C ASN A 555 5.01 10.92 17.46
N ASN A 556 6.14 10.93 18.16
CA ASN A 556 6.23 11.48 19.51
C ASN A 556 5.95 13.00 19.55
N ASP A 557 6.45 13.76 18.57
CA ASP A 557 6.18 15.20 18.49
C ASP A 557 4.68 15.47 18.22
N VAL A 558 4.02 14.66 17.38
CA VAL A 558 2.59 14.76 17.07
C VAL A 558 1.71 14.43 18.28
N LYS A 559 2.14 13.54 19.19
CA LYS A 559 1.42 13.31 20.45
C LYS A 559 1.30 14.57 21.32
N GLY A 560 2.22 15.53 21.16
CA GLY A 560 2.26 16.76 21.93
C GLY A 560 1.47 17.94 21.32
N ILE A 561 0.81 17.76 20.17
CA ILE A 561 0.07 18.83 19.50
C ILE A 561 -1.44 18.60 19.53
N ARG A 562 -2.21 19.68 19.33
CA ARG A 562 -3.65 19.59 19.10
C ARG A 562 -3.91 18.99 17.72
N LEU A 563 -4.63 17.87 17.68
CA LEU A 563 -5.07 17.21 16.45
C LEU A 563 -6.29 17.92 15.83
N PRO A 564 -6.59 17.66 14.55
CA PRO A 564 -7.78 18.22 13.91
C PRO A 564 -9.05 17.81 14.67
N LYS A 565 -9.82 18.80 15.10
CA LYS A 565 -11.16 18.66 15.70
C LYS A 565 -11.91 19.97 15.59
N PHE A 566 -13.23 19.94 15.70
CA PHE A 566 -14.04 21.15 15.87
C PHE A 566 -13.98 21.63 17.32
N THR A 567 -14.52 22.82 17.59
CA THR A 567 -14.50 23.48 18.89
C THR A 567 -15.91 23.87 19.32
N ASP A 568 -16.08 24.30 20.57
CA ASP A 568 -17.39 24.74 21.09
C ASP A 568 -17.99 25.92 20.30
N ILE A 569 -17.14 26.75 19.67
CA ILE A 569 -17.58 27.86 18.81
C ILE A 569 -18.17 27.34 17.49
N ASP A 570 -17.77 26.15 17.04
CA ASP A 570 -18.28 25.52 15.81
C ASP A 570 -19.67 24.91 16.00
N TRP A 571 -20.26 25.01 17.19
CA TRP A 571 -21.66 24.67 17.40
C TRP A 571 -22.61 25.59 16.65
N PHE A 572 -22.19 26.78 16.21
CA PHE A 572 -23.04 27.70 15.42
C PHE A 572 -23.10 27.36 13.92
N ASN A 573 -22.28 26.42 13.42
CA ASN A 573 -22.32 25.96 12.02
C ASN A 573 -22.61 24.45 11.89
N GLY A 574 -22.99 23.80 13.00
CA GLY A 574 -23.34 22.38 13.07
C GLY A 574 -22.14 21.44 13.15
N LEU A 575 -20.92 21.91 12.93
CA LEU A 575 -19.72 21.07 12.93
C LEU A 575 -19.35 20.61 14.33
N GLY A 576 -19.58 21.45 15.34
CA GLY A 576 -19.34 21.10 16.74
C GLY A 576 -20.15 19.90 17.26
N ILE A 577 -21.20 19.46 16.56
CA ILE A 577 -22.00 18.26 16.89
C ILE A 577 -21.56 17.04 16.06
N SER A 578 -20.76 17.26 15.01
CA SER A 578 -20.31 16.19 14.10
C SER A 578 -19.03 15.48 14.57
N ILE A 579 -17.98 16.24 14.88
CA ILE A 579 -16.67 15.78 15.39
C ILE A 579 -16.21 16.79 16.45
N HIS A 580 -16.72 16.65 17.67
CA HIS A 580 -16.48 17.61 18.76
C HIS A 580 -15.13 17.38 19.44
N ASP A 581 -14.84 16.10 19.71
CA ASP A 581 -13.50 15.61 20.01
C ASP A 581 -13.09 14.64 18.89
N THR A 582 -11.89 14.06 18.97
CA THR A 582 -11.58 12.91 18.11
C THR A 582 -11.46 11.67 18.95
N PHE A 583 -12.26 10.66 18.61
CA PHE A 583 -12.08 9.33 19.16
C PHE A 583 -10.77 8.73 18.63
N SER A 584 -10.63 8.55 17.32
CA SER A 584 -9.43 7.94 16.75
C SER A 584 -8.86 8.74 15.59
N THR A 585 -7.54 8.74 15.43
CA THR A 585 -6.86 9.48 14.36
C THR A 585 -5.64 8.71 13.88
N ARG A 586 -5.54 8.56 12.57
CA ARG A 586 -4.32 8.12 11.86
C ARG A 586 -3.86 9.22 10.93
N ILE A 587 -2.54 9.43 10.89
CA ILE A 587 -1.91 10.39 9.97
C ILE A 587 -0.82 9.65 9.22
N TYR A 588 -0.86 9.80 7.90
CA TYR A 588 0.04 9.13 6.97
C TYR A 588 0.85 10.12 6.14
N ILE A 589 2.05 9.73 5.75
CA ILE A 589 2.76 10.29 4.59
C ILE A 589 2.51 9.34 3.42
N ASP A 590 1.73 9.76 2.44
CA ASP A 590 1.43 8.95 1.25
C ASP A 590 2.41 9.19 0.11
N ASN A 591 2.99 10.39 0.08
CA ASN A 591 3.88 10.81 -0.98
C ASN A 591 4.93 11.74 -0.39
N PHE A 592 6.20 11.48 -0.71
CA PHE A 592 7.31 12.31 -0.30
C PHE A 592 8.27 12.52 -1.46
N ILE A 593 8.56 13.79 -1.78
CA ILE A 593 9.47 14.21 -2.84
C ILE A 593 10.42 15.24 -2.25
N ILE A 594 11.72 15.08 -2.54
CA ILE A 594 12.74 16.09 -2.27
C ILE A 594 13.30 16.50 -3.62
N ASP A 595 13.18 17.79 -3.93
CA ASP A 595 13.74 18.39 -5.13
C ASP A 595 14.98 19.20 -4.77
N GLU A 596 16.08 18.93 -5.47
CA GLU A 596 17.32 19.70 -5.36
C GLU A 596 17.53 20.45 -6.67
N LYS A 597 17.56 21.79 -6.60
CA LYS A 597 17.89 22.64 -7.74
C LYS A 597 19.18 23.38 -7.44
N GLU A 598 20.16 23.18 -8.30
CA GLU A 598 21.36 24.00 -8.34
C GLU A 598 21.12 25.19 -9.27
N SER A 599 21.40 26.39 -8.78
CA SER A 599 21.46 27.61 -9.61
C SER A 599 22.54 28.52 -9.08
N GLY A 600 23.51 28.86 -9.94
CA GLY A 600 24.59 29.79 -9.61
C GLY A 600 25.49 29.35 -8.45
N GLY A 601 25.72 28.05 -8.27
CA GLY A 601 26.54 27.50 -7.19
C GLY A 601 25.86 27.40 -5.82
N ILE A 602 24.56 27.70 -5.73
CA ILE A 602 23.75 27.54 -4.51
C ILE A 602 22.78 26.37 -4.72
N SER A 603 22.90 25.31 -3.91
CA SER A 603 21.90 24.24 -3.86
C SER A 603 20.71 24.70 -2.99
N ARG A 604 19.53 24.75 -3.61
CA ARG A 604 18.25 24.93 -2.89
C ARG A 604 17.52 23.60 -2.87
N LYS A 605 17.35 23.06 -1.67
CA LYS A 605 16.54 21.86 -1.44
C LYS A 605 15.13 22.28 -1.05
N LYS A 606 14.15 21.68 -1.72
CA LYS A 606 12.73 21.80 -1.39
C LYS A 606 12.17 20.42 -1.18
N PHE A 607 11.08 20.33 -0.45
CA PHE A 607 10.33 19.09 -0.41
C PHE A 607 8.83 19.33 -0.62
N GLN A 608 8.18 18.28 -1.07
CA GLN A 608 6.73 18.19 -1.15
C GLN A 608 6.28 16.90 -0.46
N VAL A 609 5.33 17.01 0.46
CA VAL A 609 4.74 15.90 1.21
C VAL A 609 3.23 15.93 1.01
N ARG A 610 2.62 14.76 0.79
CA ARG A 610 1.18 14.58 0.93
C ARG A 610 0.89 13.91 2.27
N LEU A 611 0.22 14.63 3.18
CA LEU A 611 -0.33 14.05 4.39
C LEU A 611 -1.75 13.56 4.14
N THR A 612 -2.11 12.41 4.68
CA THR A 612 -3.49 11.90 4.67
C THR A 612 -3.94 11.67 6.10
N PHE A 613 -5.10 12.23 6.45
CA PHE A 613 -5.73 12.13 7.76
C PHE A 613 -6.92 11.19 7.64
N GLN A 614 -6.98 10.19 8.53
CA GLN A 614 -8.18 9.40 8.78
C GLN A 614 -8.60 9.68 10.22
N ILE A 615 -9.79 10.23 10.41
CA ILE A 615 -10.28 10.69 11.71
C ILE A 615 -11.65 10.09 11.95
N GLN A 616 -11.84 9.53 13.14
CA GLN A 616 -13.10 8.99 13.59
C GLN A 616 -13.54 9.66 14.89
N ASP A 617 -14.83 9.95 14.99
CA ASP A 617 -15.52 10.33 16.22
C ASP A 617 -16.86 9.61 16.31
N HIS A 618 -17.48 9.59 17.47
CA HIS A 618 -18.74 8.89 17.70
C HIS A 618 -19.91 9.87 17.67
N PHE A 619 -20.94 9.55 16.89
CA PHE A 619 -22.25 10.17 17.00
C PHE A 619 -23.08 9.39 18.02
N GLY A 620 -22.82 9.66 19.30
CA GLY A 620 -23.55 9.07 20.41
C GLY A 620 -23.14 9.71 21.74
N LEU A 621 -23.91 9.44 22.78
CA LEU A 621 -23.72 10.02 24.11
C LEU A 621 -23.39 8.94 25.14
N ASP A 622 -22.37 9.17 25.94
CA ASP A 622 -21.99 8.32 27.06
C ASP A 622 -22.72 8.71 28.36
N ILE A 623 -22.60 7.87 29.39
CA ILE A 623 -23.19 8.16 30.71
C ILE A 623 -22.54 9.41 31.35
N SER A 624 -21.27 9.68 31.07
CA SER A 624 -20.55 10.81 31.65
C SER A 624 -21.01 12.15 31.07
N ASP A 625 -21.42 12.20 29.81
CA ASP A 625 -22.03 13.36 29.16
C ASP A 625 -23.27 13.82 29.95
N MET A 626 -24.09 12.86 30.38
CA MET A 626 -25.32 13.12 31.14
C MET A 626 -25.11 13.35 32.65
N ASN A 627 -23.87 13.33 33.14
CA ASN A 627 -23.54 13.60 34.54
C ASN A 627 -22.45 14.69 34.67
N CYS A 628 -22.18 15.43 33.59
CA CYS A 628 -21.31 16.59 33.60
C CYS A 628 -22.12 17.88 33.73
N ILE A 629 -21.53 18.88 34.38
CA ILE A 629 -22.11 20.21 34.59
C ILE A 629 -22.31 20.86 33.21
N LEU A 630 -23.51 20.72 32.59
CA LEU A 630 -24.13 21.57 31.54
C LEU A 630 -25.16 20.79 30.67
N PHE A 631 -24.84 19.56 30.21
CA PHE A 631 -25.63 18.84 29.18
C PHE A 631 -26.97 18.28 29.70
N GLU A 632 -27.02 17.86 30.95
CA GLU A 632 -28.21 17.35 31.65
C GLU A 632 -29.38 18.35 31.74
N ASN A 633 -29.09 19.64 31.53
CA ASN A 633 -30.05 20.75 31.57
C ASN A 633 -30.59 21.14 30.19
N ILE A 634 -30.22 20.43 29.13
CA ILE A 634 -30.63 20.71 27.75
C ILE A 634 -31.52 19.58 27.25
N SER A 635 -32.79 19.89 26.93
CA SER A 635 -33.80 18.90 26.52
C SER A 635 -33.40 18.11 25.26
N TRP A 636 -32.56 18.69 24.40
CA TRP A 636 -32.03 18.05 23.19
C TRP A 636 -31.13 16.84 23.51
N PHE A 637 -30.16 17.00 24.41
CA PHE A 637 -29.26 15.92 24.83
C PHE A 637 -30.01 14.84 25.61
N CYS A 638 -30.97 15.22 26.45
CA CYS A 638 -31.84 14.24 27.11
C CYS A 638 -32.65 13.40 26.10
N SER A 639 -33.17 14.03 25.03
CA SER A 639 -33.91 13.32 23.98
C SER A 639 -33.01 12.41 23.15
N TRP A 640 -31.80 12.87 22.79
CA TRP A 640 -30.80 12.04 22.10
C TRP A 640 -30.42 10.83 22.95
N PHE A 641 -30.05 11.03 24.22
CA PHE A 641 -29.68 9.95 25.13
C PHE A 641 -30.82 8.95 25.33
N MET A 642 -32.06 9.41 25.41
CA MET A 642 -33.22 8.51 25.48
C MET A 642 -33.40 7.69 24.19
N LEU A 643 -33.38 8.33 23.02
CA LEU A 643 -33.48 7.64 21.73
C LEU A 643 -32.41 6.55 21.60
N GLN A 644 -31.18 6.85 22.03
CA GLN A 644 -30.06 5.92 21.94
C GLN A 644 -30.11 4.80 22.99
N ARG A 645 -30.16 5.16 24.28
CA ARG A 645 -29.82 4.24 25.38
C ARG A 645 -31.04 3.52 25.95
N TYR A 646 -32.26 4.05 25.77
CA TYR A 646 -33.46 3.42 26.31
C TYR A 646 -33.78 2.13 25.56
N ASN A 647 -33.92 1.02 26.29
CA ASN A 647 -34.15 -0.32 25.73
C ASN A 647 -35.39 -0.42 24.82
N GLU A 648 -36.43 0.38 25.06
CA GLU A 648 -37.62 0.41 24.20
C GLU A 648 -37.43 1.22 22.90
N TYR A 649 -36.46 2.14 22.83
CA TYR A 649 -36.20 2.97 21.64
C TYR A 649 -35.04 2.43 20.80
N ASN A 650 -33.89 2.16 21.44
CA ASN A 650 -32.80 1.39 20.87
C ASN A 650 -32.28 1.90 19.50
N PHE A 651 -32.18 3.22 19.32
CA PHE A 651 -31.58 3.79 18.11
C PHE A 651 -30.06 3.71 18.15
N LYS A 652 -29.45 3.21 17.07
CA LYS A 652 -28.02 2.92 16.98
C LYS A 652 -27.20 4.20 16.75
N PRO A 653 -26.21 4.50 17.61
CA PRO A 653 -25.19 5.48 17.30
C PRO A 653 -24.32 4.98 16.15
N PHE A 654 -23.47 5.85 15.60
CA PHE A 654 -22.59 5.50 14.48
C PHE A 654 -21.28 6.28 14.56
N ILE A 655 -20.28 5.81 13.83
CA ILE A 655 -18.99 6.48 13.73
C ILE A 655 -19.04 7.50 12.58
N ASN A 656 -18.62 8.73 12.83
CA ASN A 656 -18.32 9.71 11.79
C ASN A 656 -16.87 9.53 11.36
N GLU A 657 -16.63 9.24 10.07
CA GLU A 657 -15.27 9.13 9.54
C GLU A 657 -15.00 10.19 8.47
N ALA A 658 -13.89 10.91 8.67
CA ALA A 658 -13.32 11.82 7.69
C ALA A 658 -12.01 11.26 7.14
N ASN A 659 -11.83 11.33 5.82
CA ASN A 659 -10.60 10.96 5.14
C ASN A 659 -10.23 12.03 4.11
N PHE A 660 -9.16 12.78 4.37
CA PHE A 660 -8.73 13.88 3.51
C PHE A 660 -7.22 14.01 3.45
N SER A 661 -6.73 14.63 2.38
CA SER A 661 -5.29 14.81 2.13
C SER A 661 -4.90 16.27 1.98
N VAL A 662 -3.69 16.61 2.43
CA VAL A 662 -3.11 17.95 2.36
C VAL A 662 -1.70 17.88 1.77
N TRP A 663 -1.44 18.73 0.77
CA TRP A 663 -0.08 18.94 0.28
C TRP A 663 0.65 19.99 1.10
N ILE A 664 1.88 19.67 1.49
CA ILE A 664 2.77 20.54 2.23
C ILE A 664 4.04 20.73 1.41
N ASN A 665 4.48 21.98 1.28
CA ASN A 665 5.76 22.32 0.67
C ASN A 665 6.69 22.92 1.74
N GLY A 666 7.99 22.66 1.63
CA GLY A 666 8.99 23.21 2.54
C GLY A 666 10.33 23.49 1.92
#